data_AF-A0AA37J1H3-F1
#
_entry.id   AF-A0AA37J1H3-F1
#
_cell.length_a   1.000
_cell.length_b   1.000
_cell.length_c   1.000
_cell.angle_alpha   90.00
_cell.angle_beta   90.00
_cell.angle_gamma   90.00
#
_symmetry.space_group_name_H-M   'P 1'
#
loop_
_entity.id
_entity.type
_entity.pdbx_description
1 polymer ?
#
loop_
_entity_poly.entity_id
_entity_poly.type
_entity_poly.pdbx_seq_one_letter_code
_entity_poly.pdbx_strand_id
1 'polypeptide(L)'
;MDLLKQCQQWFEQDETQEVIDTLEAIPAEERTPELDSELAKAYIAVADIGEREPFEKALELLAPHEEYFAEDHCWNYRIALAYYCLDEEGPALRYFEKALKARPGDKDTQEYINDCRRRLSLPRFEKNFRERTQEAWAAFSQIEAELRQIIDTDETHQRGEELVEKCGNALKTALRDTSFELGFNGEKYELILSPEGLRSRLFPLVYFQKQAPESVLEHWNIWVGRQPCEGFELRAGEIEVRADDVQMWAEETEDHQVSLVLYCEKLTPILKEDTDKVWWALSMLVDQTIGEVSAIAFVAGFDVYAQPKDEPAKLLSELPELLQSMGFTLWRDGSDYLENSYLAYELEPVQDPDADWRLDVYAGSSRLPVLINDYMSAHSDLMDEYHRDGIAAGFLCYPLSSFTGEERSKTVLEFRDDLRDAILREAGAEAVTFLGGATGLYCGYLDFIAWDLPAVLNAAQAFFEGSGLPWAHFHTFRRDVGGVPLLDEKEPEPEIHEDTGSLLSAEDIETLKSFDDGVSGYFWRMLQWLEDFIKNGVGEGRFSEKQAHQDLQIALWYAFACNNIDDYIHYYQAAEWMKDSEKNAAGCGTWYYRYSVALMYCGRLEEALEYAERGAQEEPDYPWIWLQVGKLRAHFGDTAGALDAVNQGLKLEPGDYEFLTLKKEIKAGATLEQMEYHWINPDADQTLQQGLDKDADDKQRAIACIRVDEAGLAAFYKLFGPERYGYEKNAPCCEFQYPVKEHLVELSFRMNEAGLSKMGTDWLRQLKEYLDSGEWLTHTPEGEPEGTLVAVFVEQTRRISLVYQQPGEEQYFQIFLNPDGTKADAIWSSAKNNQPEIYTEEEMSAVEQHIKNTFGAFKNVFHELVSPDIHVDICVVPPSEGRDYYTLVTMGMGAHRMNVPEELAEYKLERAELAIALPPDWKLDEESLKEEQWYWPIGLLKVLARLPIAEDTWLGFGHTMDKQSPFAEGTKLCGALLVGPQDIVWTGGEVCTLPSGEEVNFYQVIPLYRNEIEYKLEHDADALLKKMAGISFVVNPTRRDVLAEDTLCN
;
A
#
# COMPACT_ATOMS: atom_id res chain seq x y z
N MET A 1 -34.30 -3.40 -27.12
CA MET A 1 -33.51 -3.78 -25.93
C MET A 1 -33.17 -2.48 -25.23
N ASP A 2 -33.07 -2.48 -23.90
CA ASP A 2 -32.56 -1.32 -23.19
C ASP A 2 -31.10 -1.09 -23.62
N LEU A 3 -30.77 0.12 -24.10
CA LEU A 3 -29.48 0.40 -24.74
C LEU A 3 -28.32 0.18 -23.77
N LEU A 4 -28.52 0.51 -22.48
CA LEU A 4 -27.53 0.25 -21.43
C LEU A 4 -27.24 -1.25 -21.26
N LYS A 5 -28.27 -2.10 -21.36
CA LYS A 5 -28.08 -3.57 -21.34
C LYS A 5 -27.37 -4.08 -22.58
N GLN A 6 -27.54 -3.42 -23.73
CA GLN A 6 -26.79 -3.75 -24.94
C GLN A 6 -25.30 -3.37 -24.77
N CYS A 7 -25.00 -2.21 -24.18
CA CYS A 7 -23.62 -1.81 -23.86
C CYS A 7 -22.95 -2.81 -22.91
N GLN A 8 -23.64 -3.25 -21.85
CA GLN A 8 -23.15 -4.28 -20.94
C GLN A 8 -22.79 -5.58 -21.67
N GLN A 9 -23.68 -6.05 -22.56
CA GLN A 9 -23.43 -7.24 -23.37
C GLN A 9 -22.23 -7.09 -24.33
N TRP A 10 -21.98 -5.89 -24.85
CA TRP A 10 -20.81 -5.63 -25.69
C TRP A 10 -19.52 -5.65 -24.87
N PHE A 11 -19.51 -5.09 -23.65
CA PHE A 11 -18.38 -5.24 -22.74
C PHE A 11 -18.11 -6.71 -22.39
N GLU A 12 -19.15 -7.52 -22.14
CA GLU A 12 -19.01 -8.97 -21.90
C GLU A 12 -18.44 -9.74 -23.10
N GLN A 13 -18.59 -9.20 -24.32
CA GLN A 13 -18.14 -9.80 -25.58
C GLN A 13 -16.79 -9.26 -26.06
N ASP A 14 -16.14 -8.38 -25.28
CA ASP A 14 -14.92 -7.65 -25.68
C ASP A 14 -15.12 -6.81 -26.95
N GLU A 15 -16.35 -6.34 -27.17
CA GLU A 15 -16.77 -5.52 -28.31
C GLU A 15 -16.84 -4.04 -27.90
N THR A 16 -15.83 -3.55 -27.18
CA THR A 16 -15.81 -2.17 -26.63
C THR A 16 -15.94 -1.09 -27.71
N GLN A 17 -15.39 -1.32 -28.91
CA GLN A 17 -15.51 -0.39 -30.03
C GLN A 17 -16.98 -0.23 -30.50
N GLU A 18 -17.80 -1.27 -30.42
CA GLU A 18 -19.23 -1.20 -30.80
C GLU A 18 -20.02 -0.33 -29.81
N VAL A 19 -19.60 -0.28 -28.52
CA VAL A 19 -20.14 0.66 -27.52
C VAL A 19 -19.85 2.10 -27.94
N ILE A 20 -18.58 2.40 -28.27
CA ILE A 20 -18.15 3.74 -28.69
C ILE A 20 -18.92 4.15 -29.94
N ASP A 21 -18.86 3.35 -31.01
CA ASP A 21 -19.48 3.65 -32.30
C ASP A 21 -21.00 3.88 -32.16
N THR A 22 -21.67 3.08 -31.31
CA THR A 22 -23.12 3.20 -31.09
C THR A 22 -23.49 4.44 -30.28
N LEU A 23 -22.77 4.73 -29.19
CA LEU A 23 -23.10 5.85 -28.31
C LEU A 23 -22.68 7.19 -28.90
N GLU A 24 -21.60 7.25 -29.68
CA GLU A 24 -21.21 8.45 -30.42
C GLU A 24 -22.18 8.81 -31.55
N ALA A 25 -22.88 7.83 -32.12
CA ALA A 25 -23.92 8.09 -33.11
C ALA A 25 -25.15 8.82 -32.52
N ILE A 26 -25.27 8.87 -31.19
CA ILE A 26 -26.32 9.62 -30.48
C ILE A 26 -25.79 11.03 -30.19
N PRO A 27 -26.52 12.11 -30.57
CA PRO A 27 -26.13 13.47 -30.24
C PRO A 27 -25.89 13.64 -28.73
N ALA A 28 -24.87 14.40 -28.33
CA ALA A 28 -24.51 14.60 -26.92
C ALA A 28 -25.68 15.11 -26.07
N GLU A 29 -26.51 15.99 -26.63
CA GLU A 29 -27.71 16.55 -25.97
C GLU A 29 -28.81 15.51 -25.70
N GLU A 30 -28.77 14.35 -26.38
CA GLU A 30 -29.74 13.25 -26.23
C GLU A 30 -29.23 12.11 -25.35
N ARG A 31 -27.95 12.13 -24.94
CA ARG A 31 -27.37 11.10 -24.05
C ARG A 31 -27.75 11.38 -22.59
N THR A 32 -28.04 10.32 -21.84
CA THR A 32 -28.29 10.41 -20.40
C THR A 32 -26.96 10.29 -19.63
N PRO A 33 -26.90 10.72 -18.36
CA PRO A 33 -25.70 10.56 -17.54
C PRO A 33 -25.17 9.11 -17.50
N GLU A 34 -26.06 8.11 -17.53
CA GLU A 34 -25.66 6.69 -17.58
C GLU A 34 -25.05 6.30 -18.93
N LEU A 35 -25.55 6.85 -20.05
CA LEU A 35 -24.97 6.58 -21.36
C LEU A 35 -23.60 7.24 -21.50
N ASP A 36 -23.42 8.45 -20.99
CA ASP A 36 -22.11 9.11 -20.96
C ASP A 36 -21.13 8.35 -20.04
N SER A 37 -21.59 7.82 -18.91
CA SER A 37 -20.78 6.97 -18.01
C SER A 37 -20.34 5.65 -18.67
N GLU A 38 -21.23 4.96 -19.40
CA GLU A 38 -20.86 3.76 -20.16
C GLU A 38 -19.93 4.08 -21.35
N LEU A 39 -20.11 5.23 -22.02
CA LEU A 39 -19.20 5.68 -23.07
C LEU A 39 -17.81 6.01 -22.50
N ALA A 40 -17.73 6.67 -21.35
CA ALA A 40 -16.47 6.94 -20.67
C ALA A 40 -15.75 5.65 -20.25
N LYS A 41 -16.50 4.67 -19.73
CA LYS A 41 -15.97 3.32 -19.44
C LYS A 41 -15.40 2.67 -20.70
N ALA A 42 -16.05 2.83 -21.85
CA ALA A 42 -15.57 2.26 -23.11
C ALA A 42 -14.26 2.91 -23.55
N TYR A 43 -14.15 4.23 -23.43
CA TYR A 43 -12.92 4.97 -23.70
C TYR A 43 -11.76 4.57 -22.80
N ILE A 44 -12.00 4.42 -21.49
CA ILE A 44 -10.99 3.92 -20.55
C ILE A 44 -10.53 2.51 -20.92
N ALA A 45 -11.46 1.63 -21.32
CA ALA A 45 -11.15 0.23 -21.61
C ALA A 45 -10.38 0.00 -22.92
N VAL A 46 -10.48 0.91 -23.91
CA VAL A 46 -9.72 0.81 -25.17
C VAL A 46 -8.36 1.52 -25.13
N ALA A 47 -8.08 2.26 -24.05
CA ALA A 47 -6.86 3.04 -23.94
C ALA A 47 -5.63 2.13 -23.75
N ASP A 48 -4.62 2.29 -24.61
CA ASP A 48 -3.32 1.65 -24.39
C ASP A 48 -2.49 2.43 -23.35
N ILE A 49 -1.52 1.75 -22.72
CA ILE A 49 -0.61 2.37 -21.75
C ILE A 49 0.15 3.53 -22.40
N GLY A 50 -0.04 4.74 -21.87
CA GLY A 50 0.60 5.98 -22.33
C GLY A 50 -0.24 6.80 -23.32
N GLU A 51 -1.44 6.33 -23.72
CA GLU A 51 -2.39 7.15 -24.45
C GLU A 51 -3.09 8.15 -23.52
N ARG A 52 -3.32 9.39 -23.98
CA ARG A 52 -4.01 10.43 -23.19
C ARG A 52 -5.42 10.73 -23.69
N GLU A 53 -5.61 10.78 -25.01
CA GLU A 53 -6.86 11.19 -25.64
C GLU A 53 -8.09 10.39 -25.16
N PRO A 54 -8.04 9.05 -24.98
CA PRO A 54 -9.19 8.30 -24.48
C PRO A 54 -9.58 8.70 -23.04
N PHE A 55 -8.59 8.93 -22.16
CA PHE A 55 -8.85 9.33 -20.78
C PHE A 55 -9.38 10.78 -20.71
N GLU A 56 -8.89 11.69 -21.56
CA GLU A 56 -9.41 13.06 -21.68
C GLU A 56 -10.88 13.04 -22.11
N LYS A 57 -11.23 12.23 -23.12
CA LYS A 57 -12.63 12.03 -23.53
C LYS A 57 -13.49 11.43 -22.42
N ALA A 58 -12.95 10.48 -21.65
CA ALA A 58 -13.67 9.93 -20.51
C ALA A 58 -13.96 11.01 -19.45
N LEU A 59 -13.02 11.91 -19.17
CA LEU A 59 -13.23 13.04 -18.25
C LEU A 59 -14.28 14.03 -18.79
N GLU A 60 -14.25 14.37 -20.08
CA GLU A 60 -15.25 15.25 -20.72
C GLU A 60 -16.68 14.72 -20.56
N LEU A 61 -16.84 13.39 -20.64
CA LEU A 61 -18.12 12.71 -20.49
C LEU A 61 -18.55 12.60 -19.02
N LEU A 62 -17.62 12.38 -18.10
CA LEU A 62 -17.93 12.17 -16.68
C LEU A 62 -18.15 13.48 -15.92
N ALA A 63 -17.27 14.48 -16.11
CA ALA A 63 -17.23 15.70 -15.31
C ALA A 63 -18.57 16.47 -15.20
N PRO A 64 -19.40 16.60 -16.26
CA PRO A 64 -20.68 17.28 -16.17
C PRO A 64 -21.68 16.63 -15.19
N HIS A 65 -21.48 15.36 -14.86
CA HIS A 65 -22.42 14.54 -14.08
C HIS A 65 -21.98 14.30 -12.63
N GLU A 66 -21.00 15.05 -12.10
CA GLU A 66 -20.49 14.86 -10.73
C GLU A 66 -21.59 14.94 -9.66
N GLU A 67 -22.50 15.92 -9.75
CA GLU A 67 -23.59 16.06 -8.76
C GLU A 67 -24.57 14.88 -8.83
N TYR A 68 -24.80 14.34 -10.02
CA TYR A 68 -25.71 13.22 -10.26
C TYR A 68 -25.18 11.90 -9.67
N PHE A 69 -23.87 11.66 -9.77
CA PHE A 69 -23.22 10.42 -9.34
C PHE A 69 -22.36 10.56 -8.08
N ALA A 70 -22.53 11.63 -7.29
CA ALA A 70 -21.63 11.97 -6.19
C ALA A 70 -21.38 10.83 -5.18
N GLU A 71 -22.39 10.00 -4.92
CA GLU A 71 -22.32 8.85 -3.99
C GLU A 71 -22.10 7.50 -4.69
N ASP A 72 -21.94 7.47 -6.03
CA ASP A 72 -21.75 6.24 -6.79
C ASP A 72 -20.27 5.82 -6.80
N HIS A 73 -19.97 4.65 -6.23
CA HIS A 73 -18.61 4.13 -6.18
C HIS A 73 -17.99 3.96 -7.57
N CYS A 74 -18.71 3.34 -8.52
CA CYS A 74 -18.19 3.01 -9.84
C CYS A 74 -17.89 4.24 -10.67
N TRP A 75 -18.72 5.28 -10.58
CA TRP A 75 -18.48 6.56 -11.22
C TRP A 75 -17.28 7.28 -10.60
N ASN A 76 -17.20 7.36 -9.27
CA ASN A 76 -16.07 7.97 -8.57
C ASN A 76 -14.76 7.22 -8.90
N TYR A 77 -14.78 5.90 -8.99
CA TYR A 77 -13.63 5.09 -9.39
C TYR A 77 -13.21 5.37 -10.84
N ARG A 78 -14.16 5.43 -11.79
CA ARG A 78 -13.85 5.69 -13.21
C ARG A 78 -13.24 7.06 -13.43
N ILE A 79 -13.81 8.10 -12.82
CA ILE A 79 -13.27 9.45 -12.96
C ILE A 79 -11.90 9.56 -12.27
N ALA A 80 -11.71 8.90 -11.11
CA ALA A 80 -10.42 8.83 -10.44
C ALA A 80 -9.36 8.14 -11.29
N LEU A 81 -9.70 7.00 -11.90
CA LEU A 81 -8.80 6.24 -12.78
C LEU A 81 -8.42 7.06 -14.02
N ALA A 82 -9.36 7.79 -14.63
CA ALA A 82 -9.05 8.65 -15.76
C ALA A 82 -8.07 9.77 -15.38
N TYR A 83 -8.24 10.42 -14.23
CA TYR A 83 -7.26 11.38 -13.71
C TYR A 83 -5.91 10.72 -13.40
N TYR A 84 -5.90 9.55 -12.77
CA TYR A 84 -4.68 8.81 -12.43
C TYR A 84 -3.85 8.47 -13.67
N CYS A 85 -4.49 7.96 -14.73
CA CYS A 85 -3.82 7.64 -15.99
C CYS A 85 -3.35 8.88 -16.77
N LEU A 86 -3.80 10.07 -16.40
CA LEU A 86 -3.37 11.34 -16.99
C LEU A 86 -2.22 12.02 -16.23
N ASP A 87 -1.66 11.36 -15.20
CA ASP A 87 -0.71 11.93 -14.22
C ASP A 87 -1.31 13.15 -13.50
N GLU A 88 -2.59 13.06 -13.11
CA GLU A 88 -3.30 14.07 -12.31
C GLU A 88 -3.73 13.48 -10.96
N GLU A 89 -2.74 13.09 -10.15
CA GLU A 89 -2.95 12.35 -8.89
C GLU A 89 -3.73 13.13 -7.83
N GLY A 90 -3.73 14.46 -7.88
CA GLY A 90 -4.46 15.31 -6.93
C GLY A 90 -5.99 15.13 -7.06
N PRO A 91 -6.56 15.44 -8.24
CA PRO A 91 -7.95 15.11 -8.54
C PRO A 91 -8.25 13.61 -8.39
N ALA A 92 -7.34 12.73 -8.83
CA ALA A 92 -7.52 11.28 -8.69
C ALA A 92 -7.70 10.85 -7.23
N LEU A 93 -6.82 11.33 -6.33
CA LEU A 93 -6.90 11.06 -4.89
C LEU A 93 -8.26 11.46 -4.32
N ARG A 94 -8.75 12.66 -4.65
CA ARG A 94 -10.06 13.15 -4.18
C ARG A 94 -11.20 12.21 -4.58
N TYR A 95 -11.21 11.72 -5.82
CA TYR A 95 -12.28 10.83 -6.30
C TYR A 95 -12.09 9.39 -5.82
N PHE A 96 -10.86 8.89 -5.67
CA PHE A 96 -10.63 7.58 -5.03
C PHE A 96 -11.05 7.60 -3.55
N GLU A 97 -10.81 8.67 -2.80
CA GLU A 97 -11.30 8.80 -1.43
C GLU A 97 -12.84 8.82 -1.37
N LYS A 98 -13.51 9.47 -2.33
CA LYS A 98 -14.97 9.37 -2.47
C LYS A 98 -15.41 7.95 -2.84
N ALA A 99 -14.70 7.27 -3.73
CA ALA A 99 -14.99 5.90 -4.13
C ALA A 99 -14.85 4.93 -2.94
N LEU A 100 -13.79 5.07 -2.13
CA LEU A 100 -13.56 4.30 -0.90
C LEU A 100 -14.59 4.65 0.18
N LYS A 101 -15.05 5.90 0.24
CA LYS A 101 -16.14 6.27 1.17
C LYS A 101 -17.47 5.64 0.76
N ALA A 102 -17.74 5.58 -0.54
CA ALA A 102 -18.92 4.89 -1.09
C ALA A 102 -18.81 3.36 -0.96
N ARG A 103 -17.57 2.85 -0.95
CA ARG A 103 -17.22 1.45 -0.72
C ARG A 103 -16.10 1.23 0.32
N PRO A 104 -16.37 1.25 1.64
CA PRO A 104 -15.33 1.02 2.64
C PRO A 104 -14.71 -0.38 2.52
N GLY A 105 -13.38 -0.47 2.66
CA GLY A 105 -12.66 -1.75 2.60
C GLY A 105 -12.30 -2.24 1.20
N ASP A 106 -12.50 -1.44 0.14
CA ASP A 106 -11.95 -1.70 -1.19
C ASP A 106 -10.42 -1.54 -1.19
N LYS A 107 -9.72 -2.67 -1.26
CA LYS A 107 -8.25 -2.72 -1.24
C LYS A 107 -7.64 -2.07 -2.47
N ASP A 108 -8.21 -2.28 -3.66
CA ASP A 108 -7.69 -1.72 -4.91
C ASP A 108 -7.74 -0.19 -4.84
N THR A 109 -8.90 0.36 -4.45
CA THR A 109 -9.06 1.81 -4.27
C THR A 109 -8.08 2.34 -3.20
N GLN A 110 -7.87 1.60 -2.10
CA GLN A 110 -6.93 1.99 -1.05
C GLN A 110 -5.46 1.99 -1.52
N GLU A 111 -5.07 1.05 -2.38
CA GLU A 111 -3.74 1.01 -3.00
C GLU A 111 -3.52 2.20 -3.94
N TYR A 112 -4.50 2.54 -4.78
CA TYR A 112 -4.45 3.75 -5.61
C TYR A 112 -4.34 5.03 -4.77
N ILE A 113 -5.08 5.13 -3.65
CA ILE A 113 -4.94 6.26 -2.70
C ILE A 113 -3.52 6.36 -2.16
N ASN A 114 -2.93 5.24 -1.75
CA ASN A 114 -1.57 5.21 -1.21
C ASN A 114 -0.53 5.60 -2.28
N ASP A 115 -0.71 5.14 -3.51
CA ASP A 115 0.17 5.50 -4.63
C ASP A 115 0.03 6.99 -5.02
N CYS A 116 -1.20 7.51 -5.12
CA CYS A 116 -1.44 8.94 -5.33
C CYS A 116 -0.73 9.78 -4.26
N ARG A 117 -0.88 9.45 -2.98
CA ARG A 117 -0.19 10.17 -1.88
C ARG A 117 1.33 10.15 -2.05
N ARG A 118 1.91 9.00 -2.42
CA ARG A 118 3.35 8.85 -2.69
C ARG A 118 3.82 9.76 -3.83
N ARG A 119 3.06 9.79 -4.93
CA ARG A 119 3.35 10.60 -6.12
C ARG A 119 3.14 12.09 -5.88
N LEU A 120 2.21 12.47 -5.01
CA LEU A 120 2.01 13.86 -4.59
C LEU A 120 3.07 14.35 -3.59
N SER A 121 3.60 13.47 -2.74
CA SER A 121 4.76 13.75 -1.88
C SER A 121 6.05 13.97 -2.68
N LEU A 122 6.29 13.15 -3.71
CA LEU A 122 7.43 13.27 -4.61
C LEU A 122 6.95 13.24 -6.07
N PRO A 123 6.52 14.40 -6.63
CA PRO A 123 6.05 14.49 -8.00
C PRO A 123 7.07 13.98 -9.01
N ARG A 124 6.67 12.99 -9.81
CA ARG A 124 7.47 12.43 -10.90
C ARG A 124 6.62 12.42 -12.15
N PHE A 125 7.07 13.14 -13.15
CA PHE A 125 6.41 13.25 -14.43
C PHE A 125 7.16 12.42 -15.47
N GLU A 126 6.45 11.82 -16.44
CA GLU A 126 7.09 11.25 -17.63
C GLU A 126 7.96 12.31 -18.34
N LYS A 127 7.40 13.53 -18.44
CA LYS A 127 8.10 14.73 -18.90
C LYS A 127 7.78 15.88 -17.97
N ASN A 128 8.81 16.53 -17.43
CA ASN A 128 8.66 17.72 -16.61
C ASN A 128 8.38 18.98 -17.47
N PHE A 129 7.98 20.09 -16.84
CA PHE A 129 7.64 21.32 -17.57
C PHE A 129 8.78 21.87 -18.43
N ARG A 130 10.05 21.68 -18.02
CA ARG A 130 11.21 22.08 -18.82
C ARG A 130 11.27 21.32 -20.14
N GLU A 131 11.13 19.99 -20.09
CA GLU A 131 11.11 19.13 -21.27
C GLU A 131 9.92 19.44 -22.18
N ARG A 132 8.72 19.58 -21.59
CA ARG A 132 7.50 19.96 -22.32
C ARG A 132 7.65 21.32 -23.01
N THR A 133 8.27 22.30 -22.35
CA THR A 133 8.56 23.63 -22.92
C THR A 133 9.49 23.53 -24.13
N GLN A 134 10.52 22.70 -24.08
CA GLN A 134 11.42 22.48 -25.21
C GLN A 134 10.69 21.84 -26.40
N GLU A 135 9.81 20.87 -26.15
CA GLU A 135 9.01 20.23 -27.19
C GLU A 135 8.01 21.20 -27.84
N ALA A 136 7.31 22.00 -27.03
CA ALA A 136 6.38 23.01 -27.51
C ALA A 136 7.09 24.07 -28.39
N TRP A 137 8.28 24.54 -27.99
CA TRP A 137 9.05 25.47 -28.83
C TRP A 137 9.59 24.82 -30.10
N ALA A 138 9.96 23.54 -30.05
CA ALA A 138 10.34 22.79 -31.24
C ALA A 138 9.16 22.65 -32.22
N ALA A 139 7.96 22.37 -31.71
CA ALA A 139 6.74 22.32 -32.50
C ALA A 139 6.38 23.69 -33.09
N PHE A 140 6.43 24.76 -32.28
CA PHE A 140 6.17 26.13 -32.74
C PHE A 140 7.14 26.53 -33.86
N SER A 141 8.44 26.22 -33.70
CA SER A 141 9.48 26.52 -34.70
C SER A 141 9.21 25.86 -36.05
N GLN A 142 8.50 24.71 -36.08
CA GLN A 142 8.15 24.03 -37.34
C GLN A 142 7.00 24.72 -38.08
N ILE A 143 6.11 25.40 -37.35
CA ILE A 143 4.90 26.02 -37.92
C ILE A 143 4.98 27.54 -38.04
N GLU A 144 5.97 28.19 -37.41
CA GLU A 144 6.03 29.66 -37.30
C GLU A 144 5.93 30.37 -38.66
N ALA A 145 6.62 29.85 -39.68
CA ALA A 145 6.62 30.45 -41.03
C ALA A 145 5.26 30.35 -41.71
N GLU A 146 4.51 29.27 -41.45
CA GLU A 146 3.14 29.10 -41.93
C GLU A 146 2.21 30.08 -41.21
N LEU A 147 2.31 30.21 -39.89
CA LEU A 147 1.52 31.18 -39.11
C LEU A 147 1.71 32.61 -39.65
N ARG A 148 2.96 33.02 -39.93
CA ARG A 148 3.27 34.32 -40.55
C ARG A 148 2.60 34.49 -41.91
N GLN A 149 2.68 33.46 -42.75
CA GLN A 149 2.04 33.47 -44.07
C GLN A 149 0.51 33.62 -43.96
N ILE A 150 -0.12 32.97 -42.97
CA ILE A 150 -1.56 33.10 -42.75
C ILE A 150 -1.90 34.52 -42.29
N ILE A 151 -1.17 35.07 -41.31
CA ILE A 151 -1.35 36.44 -40.82
C ILE A 151 -1.22 37.47 -41.96
N ASP A 152 -0.23 37.31 -42.85
CA ASP A 152 -0.01 38.22 -43.97
C ASP A 152 -1.10 38.16 -45.04
N THR A 153 -1.76 37.00 -45.20
CA THR A 153 -2.70 36.74 -46.30
C THR A 153 -4.17 36.89 -45.90
N ASP A 154 -4.48 36.88 -44.60
CA ASP A 154 -5.84 37.02 -44.09
C ASP A 154 -6.30 38.48 -43.99
N GLU A 155 -6.42 39.15 -45.13
CA GLU A 155 -6.94 40.53 -45.23
C GLU A 155 -8.40 40.67 -44.75
N THR A 156 -9.13 39.55 -44.61
CA THR A 156 -10.56 39.51 -44.26
C THR A 156 -10.84 39.05 -42.84
N HIS A 157 -9.81 38.67 -42.06
CA HIS A 157 -9.93 38.10 -40.71
C HIS A 157 -10.84 36.87 -40.63
N GLN A 158 -10.85 36.02 -41.66
CA GLN A 158 -11.69 34.81 -41.73
C GLN A 158 -10.94 33.54 -41.34
N ARG A 159 -9.60 33.60 -41.17
CA ARG A 159 -8.74 32.45 -40.87
C ARG A 159 -8.27 32.43 -39.41
N GLY A 160 -8.95 33.16 -38.54
CA GLY A 160 -8.62 33.25 -37.11
C GLY A 160 -8.68 31.89 -36.41
N GLU A 161 -9.70 31.07 -36.67
CA GLU A 161 -9.83 29.72 -36.08
C GLU A 161 -8.66 28.82 -36.48
N GLU A 162 -8.24 28.86 -37.75
CA GLU A 162 -7.10 28.10 -38.26
C GLU A 162 -5.78 28.50 -37.57
N LEU A 163 -5.58 29.81 -37.33
CA LEU A 163 -4.41 30.33 -36.60
C LEU A 163 -4.37 29.84 -35.16
N VAL A 164 -5.50 29.96 -34.46
CA VAL A 164 -5.64 29.57 -33.06
C VAL A 164 -5.44 28.06 -32.91
N GLU A 165 -6.07 27.25 -33.76
CA GLU A 165 -5.91 25.80 -33.73
C GLU A 165 -4.46 25.37 -33.97
N LYS A 166 -3.80 25.91 -35.00
CA LYS A 166 -2.40 25.56 -35.31
C LYS A 166 -1.44 25.96 -34.19
N CYS A 167 -1.56 27.20 -33.69
CA CYS A 167 -0.69 27.68 -32.64
C CYS A 167 -0.97 26.97 -31.30
N GLY A 168 -2.24 26.80 -30.93
CA GLY A 168 -2.64 26.08 -29.73
C GLY A 168 -2.12 24.65 -29.73
N ASN A 169 -2.19 23.95 -30.87
CA ASN A 169 -1.62 22.60 -31.01
C ASN A 169 -0.10 22.54 -30.81
N ALA A 170 0.64 23.61 -31.13
CA ALA A 170 2.07 23.66 -30.86
C ALA A 170 2.37 23.95 -29.38
N LEU A 171 1.54 24.75 -28.72
CA LEU A 171 1.75 25.16 -27.32
C LEU A 171 1.24 24.14 -26.30
N LYS A 172 0.18 23.36 -26.63
CA LYS A 172 -0.54 22.49 -25.68
C LYS A 172 0.30 21.46 -24.95
N THR A 173 1.48 21.10 -25.47
CA THR A 173 2.41 20.16 -24.81
C THR A 173 2.92 20.75 -23.49
N ALA A 174 3.18 22.05 -23.45
CA ALA A 174 3.62 22.77 -22.25
C ALA A 174 2.49 23.55 -21.59
N LEU A 175 1.62 24.17 -22.39
CA LEU A 175 0.61 25.13 -21.96
C LEU A 175 -0.78 24.66 -22.44
N ARG A 176 -1.41 23.77 -21.67
CA ARG A 176 -2.67 23.10 -22.09
C ARG A 176 -3.85 24.08 -22.23
N ASP A 177 -4.09 24.87 -21.19
CA ASP A 177 -5.28 25.72 -21.06
C ASP A 177 -4.91 27.21 -21.07
N THR A 178 -3.95 27.59 -21.91
CA THR A 178 -3.48 28.99 -22.01
C THR A 178 -4.15 29.73 -23.15
N SER A 179 -4.82 30.83 -22.81
CA SER A 179 -5.29 31.82 -23.77
C SER A 179 -4.13 32.60 -24.39
N PHE A 180 -4.18 32.83 -25.70
CA PHE A 180 -3.15 33.62 -26.39
C PHE A 180 -3.72 34.44 -27.54
N GLU A 181 -2.97 35.47 -27.94
CA GLU A 181 -3.28 36.33 -29.09
C GLU A 181 -2.12 36.30 -30.10
N LEU A 182 -2.48 36.34 -31.38
CA LEU A 182 -1.54 36.39 -32.50
C LEU A 182 -1.74 37.68 -33.28
N GLY A 183 -0.65 38.33 -33.68
CA GLY A 183 -0.73 39.59 -34.42
C GLY A 183 0.53 39.97 -35.17
N PHE A 184 0.50 41.14 -35.79
CA PHE A 184 1.65 41.78 -36.42
C PHE A 184 1.63 43.28 -36.12
N ASN A 185 2.67 43.77 -35.45
CA ASN A 185 2.71 45.17 -34.99
C ASN A 185 3.29 46.15 -36.02
N GLY A 186 3.55 45.69 -37.25
CA GLY A 186 4.19 46.47 -38.31
C GLY A 186 5.69 46.22 -38.46
N GLU A 187 6.35 45.65 -37.45
CA GLU A 187 7.77 45.28 -37.48
C GLU A 187 8.00 43.78 -37.30
N LYS A 188 7.35 43.17 -36.30
CA LYS A 188 7.43 41.75 -35.98
C LYS A 188 6.06 41.15 -35.72
N TYR A 189 5.97 39.83 -35.83
CA TYR A 189 4.79 39.08 -35.43
C TYR A 189 4.76 38.97 -33.90
N GLU A 190 3.58 38.82 -33.33
CA GLU A 190 3.40 38.81 -31.88
C GLU A 190 2.67 37.55 -31.46
N LEU A 191 3.20 36.88 -30.43
CA LEU A 191 2.50 35.88 -29.64
C LEU A 191 2.38 36.43 -28.22
N ILE A 192 1.16 36.76 -27.81
CA ILE A 192 0.86 37.29 -26.47
C ILE A 192 0.20 36.18 -25.67
N LEU A 193 0.89 35.71 -24.63
CA LEU A 193 0.39 34.68 -23.71
C LEU A 193 -0.36 35.36 -22.56
N SER A 194 -1.65 35.09 -22.42
CA SER A 194 -2.55 35.71 -21.44
C SER A 194 -2.49 34.94 -20.11
N PRO A 195 -2.04 35.54 -18.99
CA PRO A 195 -2.19 34.98 -17.65
C PRO A 195 -3.63 35.02 -17.12
N GLU A 196 -4.57 35.68 -17.82
CA GLU A 196 -6.00 35.71 -17.50
C GLU A 196 -6.27 36.32 -16.12
N GLY A 197 -5.53 37.38 -15.79
CA GLY A 197 -5.65 38.05 -14.50
C GLY A 197 -5.06 37.26 -13.32
N LEU A 198 -4.46 36.09 -13.54
CA LEU A 198 -3.91 35.25 -12.48
C LEU A 198 -2.39 35.41 -12.34
N ARG A 199 -1.96 35.88 -11.17
CA ARG A 199 -0.53 35.99 -10.84
C ARG A 199 0.19 34.63 -10.86
N SER A 200 -0.49 33.56 -10.47
CA SER A 200 0.05 32.19 -10.49
C SER A 200 0.45 31.74 -11.90
N ARG A 201 -0.32 32.14 -12.94
CA ARG A 201 -0.04 31.81 -14.34
C ARG A 201 1.15 32.59 -14.92
N LEU A 202 1.52 33.74 -14.34
CA LEU A 202 2.70 34.49 -14.81
C LEU A 202 4.00 33.68 -14.71
N PHE A 203 4.17 32.85 -13.69
CA PHE A 203 5.41 32.09 -13.49
C PHE A 203 5.70 31.10 -14.64
N PRO A 204 4.81 30.14 -14.97
CA PRO A 204 5.02 29.24 -16.09
C PRO A 204 5.09 29.98 -17.43
N LEU A 205 4.29 31.02 -17.65
CA LEU A 205 4.32 31.78 -18.90
C LEU A 205 5.63 32.57 -19.10
N VAL A 206 6.15 33.22 -18.06
CA VAL A 206 7.46 33.90 -18.11
C VAL A 206 8.59 32.90 -18.30
N TYR A 207 8.53 31.74 -17.64
CA TYR A 207 9.48 30.67 -17.89
C TYR A 207 9.46 30.26 -19.36
N PHE A 208 8.28 29.93 -19.88
CA PHE A 208 8.06 29.52 -21.26
C PHE A 208 8.59 30.56 -22.26
N GLN A 209 8.24 31.84 -22.06
CA GLN A 209 8.73 32.97 -22.85
C GLN A 209 10.27 33.04 -22.89
N LYS A 210 10.94 32.88 -21.74
CA LYS A 210 12.41 32.93 -21.64
C LYS A 210 13.10 31.79 -22.40
N GLN A 211 12.41 30.68 -22.64
CA GLN A 211 12.94 29.53 -23.39
C GLN A 211 12.76 29.64 -24.91
N ALA A 212 12.18 30.74 -25.42
CA ALA A 212 11.96 30.93 -26.84
C ALA A 212 13.29 30.88 -27.63
N PRO A 213 13.40 30.03 -28.68
CA PRO A 213 14.61 29.92 -29.47
C PRO A 213 14.98 31.23 -30.18
N GLU A 214 16.28 31.54 -30.29
CA GLU A 214 16.76 32.75 -30.99
C GLU A 214 16.19 32.87 -32.41
N SER A 215 16.05 31.75 -33.13
CA SER A 215 15.47 31.72 -34.49
C SER A 215 14.01 32.16 -34.53
N VAL A 216 13.22 31.85 -33.50
CA VAL A 216 11.83 32.33 -33.38
C VAL A 216 11.83 33.82 -33.07
N LEU A 217 12.68 34.25 -32.12
CA LEU A 217 12.80 35.65 -31.69
C LEU A 217 13.29 36.60 -32.79
N GLU A 218 13.93 36.10 -33.85
CA GLU A 218 14.25 36.90 -35.04
C GLU A 218 12.98 37.46 -35.71
N HIS A 219 11.87 36.74 -35.65
CA HIS A 219 10.63 37.03 -36.39
C HIS A 219 9.47 37.41 -35.48
N TRP A 220 9.46 36.89 -34.25
CA TRP A 220 8.38 37.02 -33.28
C TRP A 220 8.80 37.79 -32.03
N ASN A 221 7.88 38.61 -31.51
CA ASN A 221 7.88 39.07 -30.14
C ASN A 221 7.00 38.13 -29.31
N ILE A 222 7.56 37.56 -28.25
CA ILE A 222 6.82 36.73 -27.31
C ILE A 222 6.56 37.57 -26.07
N TRP A 223 5.30 37.86 -25.78
CA TRP A 223 4.88 38.66 -24.64
C TRP A 223 4.12 37.82 -23.63
N VAL A 224 4.30 38.12 -22.34
CA VAL A 224 3.45 37.59 -21.26
C VAL A 224 2.59 38.73 -20.74
N GLY A 225 1.29 38.59 -20.91
CA GLY A 225 0.29 39.62 -20.65
C GLY A 225 0.10 40.60 -21.80
N ARG A 226 -1.15 41.02 -22.01
CA ARG A 226 -1.51 42.05 -22.99
C ARG A 226 -0.72 43.34 -22.75
N GLN A 227 -0.23 43.91 -23.85
CA GLN A 227 0.42 45.22 -23.86
C GLN A 227 -0.63 46.31 -24.08
N PRO A 228 -0.49 47.49 -23.45
CA PRO A 228 -1.45 48.55 -23.67
C PRO A 228 -1.46 49.04 -25.11
N CYS A 229 -2.66 49.29 -25.62
CA CYS A 229 -2.91 49.69 -26.99
C CYS A 229 -3.73 50.98 -27.03
N GLU A 230 -3.08 52.08 -27.42
CA GLU A 230 -3.74 53.39 -27.50
C GLU A 230 -4.83 53.39 -28.58
N GLY A 231 -6.06 53.75 -28.19
CA GLY A 231 -7.21 53.76 -29.09
C GLY A 231 -7.78 52.38 -29.40
N PHE A 232 -7.44 51.35 -28.61
CA PHE A 232 -8.09 50.04 -28.69
C PHE A 232 -9.62 50.17 -28.65
N GLU A 233 -10.26 49.46 -29.56
CA GLU A 233 -11.72 49.44 -29.70
C GLU A 233 -12.18 47.98 -29.65
N LEU A 234 -12.94 47.65 -28.61
CA LEU A 234 -13.53 46.34 -28.47
C LEU A 234 -14.73 46.25 -29.41
N ARG A 235 -14.70 45.27 -30.32
CA ARG A 235 -15.81 44.96 -31.23
C ARG A 235 -16.34 43.56 -30.96
N ALA A 236 -17.58 43.47 -30.47
CA ALA A 236 -18.25 42.19 -30.20
C ALA A 236 -19.69 42.22 -30.72
N GLY A 237 -19.91 41.76 -31.96
CA GLY A 237 -21.19 41.89 -32.64
C GLY A 237 -21.48 43.35 -33.02
N GLU A 238 -22.59 43.92 -32.55
CA GLU A 238 -22.95 45.35 -32.76
C GLU A 238 -22.34 46.29 -31.70
N ILE A 239 -21.58 45.75 -30.75
CA ILE A 239 -20.99 46.50 -29.63
C ILE A 239 -19.64 47.07 -30.05
N GLU A 240 -19.51 48.40 -30.03
CA GLU A 240 -18.25 49.13 -30.25
C GLU A 240 -17.97 50.05 -29.05
N VAL A 241 -17.00 49.66 -28.21
CA VAL A 241 -16.68 50.36 -26.95
C VAL A 241 -15.18 50.59 -26.83
N ARG A 242 -14.81 51.78 -26.35
CA ARG A 242 -13.43 52.19 -26.06
C ARG A 242 -13.28 52.55 -24.58
N ALA A 243 -12.04 52.68 -24.12
CA ALA A 243 -11.76 53.16 -22.77
C ALA A 243 -12.34 54.57 -22.50
N ASP A 244 -12.44 55.43 -23.52
CA ASP A 244 -13.07 56.76 -23.43
C ASP A 244 -14.60 56.71 -23.21
N ASP A 245 -15.25 55.57 -23.49
CA ASP A 245 -16.69 55.38 -23.28
C ASP A 245 -17.01 54.87 -21.87
N VAL A 246 -15.99 54.59 -21.05
CA VAL A 246 -16.13 54.01 -19.71
C VAL A 246 -15.81 55.06 -18.66
N GLN A 247 -16.79 55.36 -17.81
CA GLN A 247 -16.62 56.16 -16.60
C GLN A 247 -16.07 55.29 -15.49
N MET A 248 -15.12 55.83 -14.75
CA MET A 248 -14.36 55.14 -13.71
C MET A 248 -14.27 55.99 -12.44
N TRP A 249 -14.44 55.32 -11.30
CA TRP A 249 -14.04 55.81 -9.98
C TRP A 249 -13.01 54.83 -9.42
N ALA A 250 -11.94 55.33 -8.83
CA ALA A 250 -10.83 54.52 -8.35
C ALA A 250 -10.48 54.91 -6.92
N GLU A 251 -10.30 53.92 -6.05
CA GLU A 251 -9.96 54.10 -4.65
C GLU A 251 -8.77 53.20 -4.29
N GLU A 252 -7.76 53.78 -3.61
CA GLU A 252 -6.61 53.00 -3.12
C GLU A 252 -7.06 52.10 -1.95
N THR A 253 -6.66 50.84 -1.99
CA THR A 253 -6.91 49.86 -0.93
C THR A 253 -5.79 49.90 0.12
N GLU A 254 -6.01 49.23 1.26
CA GLU A 254 -5.00 49.13 2.33
C GLU A 254 -3.74 48.35 1.88
N ASP A 255 -3.88 47.46 0.88
CA ASP A 255 -2.82 46.60 0.35
C ASP A 255 -2.01 47.25 -0.79
N HIS A 256 -2.08 48.57 -0.94
CA HIS A 256 -1.44 49.32 -2.04
C HIS A 256 -1.86 48.76 -3.42
N GLN A 257 -3.16 48.54 -3.58
CA GLN A 257 -3.83 48.26 -4.84
C GLN A 257 -4.94 49.28 -5.06
N VAL A 258 -5.70 49.14 -6.14
CA VAL A 258 -6.79 50.04 -6.51
C VAL A 258 -8.04 49.23 -6.81
N SER A 259 -9.14 49.58 -6.14
CA SER A 259 -10.48 49.11 -6.47
C SER A 259 -11.12 50.07 -7.45
N LEU A 260 -11.73 49.54 -8.52
CA LEU A 260 -12.38 50.35 -9.54
C LEU A 260 -13.90 50.18 -9.48
N VAL A 261 -14.63 51.24 -9.77
CA VAL A 261 -16.05 51.17 -10.13
C VAL A 261 -16.18 51.66 -11.56
N LEU A 262 -16.79 50.85 -12.42
CA LEU A 262 -16.91 51.10 -13.85
C LEU A 262 -18.38 51.26 -14.25
N TYR A 263 -18.64 52.24 -15.10
CA TYR A 263 -19.94 52.46 -15.74
C TYR A 263 -19.75 52.72 -17.23
N CYS A 264 -20.44 51.96 -18.07
CA CYS A 264 -20.45 52.19 -19.52
C CYS A 264 -21.90 52.23 -20.04
N GLU A 265 -22.32 53.38 -20.56
CA GLU A 265 -23.67 53.57 -21.10
C GLU A 265 -23.95 52.60 -22.26
N LYS A 266 -22.96 52.38 -23.13
CA LYS A 266 -23.07 51.47 -24.29
C LYS A 266 -23.28 50.01 -23.91
N LEU A 267 -22.77 49.58 -22.75
CA LEU A 267 -22.90 48.20 -22.25
C LEU A 267 -24.11 48.01 -21.33
N THR A 268 -24.74 49.11 -20.88
CA THR A 268 -25.91 49.07 -19.96
C THR A 268 -27.08 48.22 -20.48
N PRO A 269 -27.42 48.21 -21.79
CA PRO A 269 -28.49 47.35 -22.30
C PRO A 269 -28.20 45.85 -22.10
N ILE A 270 -26.93 45.46 -22.22
CA ILE A 270 -26.49 44.05 -22.19
C ILE A 270 -26.26 43.59 -20.75
N LEU A 271 -25.95 44.51 -19.83
CA LEU A 271 -25.70 44.20 -18.41
C LEU A 271 -26.85 43.43 -17.73
N LYS A 272 -28.09 43.54 -18.23
CA LYS A 272 -29.23 42.75 -17.73
C LYS A 272 -29.43 41.40 -18.42
N GLU A 273 -28.88 41.25 -19.62
CA GLU A 273 -29.01 40.05 -20.45
C GLU A 273 -27.85 39.08 -20.21
N ASP A 274 -26.64 39.61 -20.09
CA ASP A 274 -25.39 38.86 -20.02
C ASP A 274 -24.33 39.66 -19.24
N THR A 275 -24.30 39.48 -17.92
CA THR A 275 -23.38 40.17 -17.01
C THR A 275 -21.93 39.78 -17.28
N ASP A 276 -21.68 38.49 -17.56
CA ASP A 276 -20.34 37.93 -17.75
C ASP A 276 -19.68 38.53 -19.00
N LYS A 277 -20.45 38.71 -20.07
CA LYS A 277 -19.96 39.39 -21.28
C LYS A 277 -19.59 40.85 -21.04
N VAL A 278 -20.33 41.57 -20.20
CA VAL A 278 -19.99 42.96 -19.84
C VAL A 278 -18.75 43.00 -18.96
N TRP A 279 -18.65 42.08 -18.00
CA TRP A 279 -17.48 41.98 -17.13
C TRP A 279 -16.22 41.65 -17.95
N TRP A 280 -16.27 40.65 -18.83
CA TRP A 280 -15.21 40.34 -19.78
C TRP A 280 -14.81 41.55 -20.63
N ALA A 281 -15.78 42.26 -21.20
CA ALA A 281 -15.51 43.44 -22.04
C ALA A 281 -14.77 44.56 -21.26
N LEU A 282 -15.17 44.80 -20.02
CA LEU A 282 -14.54 45.81 -19.17
C LEU A 282 -13.17 45.36 -18.66
N SER A 283 -12.98 44.09 -18.29
CA SER A 283 -11.67 43.51 -17.96
C SER A 283 -10.70 43.67 -19.13
N MET A 284 -11.13 43.31 -20.34
CA MET A 284 -10.35 43.49 -21.56
C MET A 284 -9.97 44.95 -21.79
N LEU A 285 -10.88 45.90 -21.56
CA LEU A 285 -10.58 47.32 -21.71
C LEU A 285 -9.59 47.82 -20.65
N VAL A 286 -9.67 47.33 -19.41
CA VAL A 286 -8.69 47.64 -18.35
C VAL A 286 -7.31 47.12 -18.75
N ASP A 287 -7.21 45.83 -19.14
CA ASP A 287 -5.97 45.21 -19.60
C ASP A 287 -5.35 45.96 -20.78
N GLN A 288 -6.16 46.35 -21.77
CA GLN A 288 -5.69 47.08 -22.94
C GLN A 288 -5.30 48.54 -22.63
N THR A 289 -5.74 49.08 -21.49
CA THR A 289 -5.42 50.45 -21.07
C THR A 289 -4.12 50.52 -20.27
N ILE A 290 -3.91 49.62 -19.31
CA ILE A 290 -2.74 49.64 -18.42
C ILE A 290 -1.76 48.49 -18.63
N GLY A 291 -2.12 47.49 -19.41
CA GLY A 291 -1.39 46.22 -19.56
C GLY A 291 -1.83 45.19 -18.52
N GLU A 292 -1.97 43.93 -18.92
CA GLU A 292 -2.49 42.85 -18.07
C GLU A 292 -1.60 42.58 -16.85
N VAL A 293 -0.27 42.68 -17.00
CA VAL A 293 0.66 42.54 -15.87
C VAL A 293 0.47 43.65 -14.83
N SER A 294 0.21 44.89 -15.28
CA SER A 294 -0.12 46.00 -14.37
C SER A 294 -1.50 45.84 -13.74
N ALA A 295 -2.47 45.29 -14.47
CA ALA A 295 -3.78 44.99 -13.94
C ALA A 295 -3.68 43.94 -12.81
N ILE A 296 -2.94 42.84 -13.03
CA ILE A 296 -2.65 41.83 -12.00
C ILE A 296 -1.95 42.43 -10.77
N ALA A 297 -1.02 43.37 -10.99
CA ALA A 297 -0.26 43.97 -9.91
C ALA A 297 -1.10 44.92 -9.04
N PHE A 298 -1.95 45.74 -9.67
CA PHE A 298 -2.52 46.92 -9.02
C PHE A 298 -4.04 46.94 -8.93
N VAL A 299 -4.78 46.15 -9.70
CA VAL A 299 -6.25 46.17 -9.68
C VAL A 299 -6.74 45.07 -8.75
N ALA A 300 -7.29 45.44 -7.59
CA ALA A 300 -7.86 44.48 -6.64
C ALA A 300 -9.17 43.84 -7.16
N GLY A 301 -9.84 44.54 -8.08
CA GLY A 301 -11.09 44.14 -8.69
C GLY A 301 -11.87 45.37 -9.17
N PHE A 302 -13.00 45.13 -9.84
CA PHE A 302 -13.91 46.22 -10.18
C PHE A 302 -15.38 45.85 -10.10
N ASP A 303 -16.20 46.83 -9.70
CA ASP A 303 -17.66 46.73 -9.70
C ASP A 303 -18.25 47.39 -10.95
N VAL A 304 -19.27 46.77 -11.54
CA VAL A 304 -19.98 47.32 -12.72
C VAL A 304 -21.32 47.89 -12.31
N TYR A 305 -21.53 49.18 -12.52
CA TYR A 305 -22.77 49.86 -12.14
C TYR A 305 -23.70 50.03 -13.34
N ALA A 306 -25.01 49.98 -13.09
CA ALA A 306 -26.03 50.23 -14.12
C ALA A 306 -26.35 51.73 -14.32
N GLN A 307 -25.92 52.58 -13.40
CA GLN A 307 -26.06 54.04 -13.44
C GLN A 307 -24.80 54.69 -12.86
N PRO A 308 -24.40 55.88 -13.35
CA PRO A 308 -23.22 56.56 -12.84
C PRO A 308 -23.41 57.02 -11.38
N LYS A 309 -22.32 57.14 -10.62
CA LYS A 309 -22.36 57.75 -9.27
C LYS A 309 -22.65 59.25 -9.36
N ASP A 310 -23.16 59.83 -8.28
CA ASP A 310 -23.34 61.29 -8.14
C ASP A 310 -22.00 62.05 -8.03
N GLU A 311 -20.89 61.33 -7.87
CA GLU A 311 -19.53 61.85 -7.77
C GLU A 311 -18.86 62.01 -9.14
N PRO A 312 -17.94 62.98 -9.34
CA PRO A 312 -17.25 63.17 -10.60
C PRO A 312 -16.48 61.91 -11.03
N ALA A 313 -16.78 61.40 -12.23
CA ALA A 313 -16.05 60.29 -12.83
C ALA A 313 -14.79 60.77 -13.57
N LYS A 314 -13.78 59.90 -13.64
CA LYS A 314 -12.71 59.96 -14.64
C LYS A 314 -13.04 59.02 -15.80
N LEU A 315 -12.38 59.16 -16.95
CA LEU A 315 -12.45 58.15 -18.00
C LEU A 315 -11.47 57.01 -17.72
N LEU A 316 -11.80 55.79 -18.17
CA LEU A 316 -10.89 54.65 -18.03
C LEU A 316 -9.57 54.90 -18.76
N SER A 317 -9.57 55.64 -19.87
CA SER A 317 -8.36 56.03 -20.61
C SER A 317 -7.37 56.88 -19.78
N GLU A 318 -7.82 57.50 -18.68
CA GLU A 318 -6.99 58.27 -17.74
C GLU A 318 -6.43 57.41 -16.58
N LEU A 319 -6.72 56.10 -16.56
CA LEU A 319 -6.23 55.18 -15.52
C LEU A 319 -4.69 55.11 -15.43
N PRO A 320 -3.93 55.08 -16.54
CA PRO A 320 -2.46 55.03 -16.47
C PRO A 320 -1.87 56.23 -15.71
N GLU A 321 -2.31 57.45 -16.04
CA GLU A 321 -1.84 58.67 -15.37
C GLU A 321 -2.34 58.74 -13.93
N LEU A 322 -3.54 58.23 -13.66
CA LEU A 322 -4.08 58.16 -12.29
C LEU A 322 -3.23 57.26 -11.41
N LEU A 323 -2.93 56.04 -11.85
CA LEU A 323 -2.07 55.11 -11.12
C LEU A 323 -0.68 55.70 -10.85
N GLN A 324 -0.06 56.32 -11.86
CA GLN A 324 1.22 57.00 -11.69
C GLN A 324 1.15 58.17 -10.69
N SER A 325 0.05 58.93 -10.68
CA SER A 325 -0.15 60.01 -9.71
C SER A 325 -0.32 59.52 -8.27
N MET A 326 -0.75 58.26 -8.09
CA MET A 326 -0.86 57.57 -6.81
C MET A 326 0.46 56.89 -6.39
N GLY A 327 1.49 56.91 -7.25
CA GLY A 327 2.82 56.37 -6.96
C GLY A 327 3.10 54.99 -7.55
N PHE A 328 2.17 54.41 -8.32
CA PHE A 328 2.36 53.12 -8.97
C PHE A 328 3.27 53.21 -10.20
N THR A 329 4.17 52.23 -10.35
CA THR A 329 5.01 52.08 -11.54
C THR A 329 4.43 50.96 -12.40
N LEU A 330 3.94 51.31 -13.60
CA LEU A 330 3.33 50.34 -14.50
C LEU A 330 4.36 49.31 -14.99
N TRP A 331 3.98 48.04 -14.95
CA TRP A 331 4.74 46.90 -15.43
C TRP A 331 4.35 46.56 -16.86
N ARG A 332 5.37 46.39 -17.72
CA ARG A 332 5.24 45.97 -19.12
C ARG A 332 5.78 44.57 -19.36
N ASP A 333 6.69 44.13 -18.49
CA ASP A 333 7.38 42.85 -18.57
C ASP A 333 7.05 42.01 -17.32
N GLY A 334 6.51 40.81 -17.55
CA GLY A 334 6.14 39.89 -16.48
C GLY A 334 7.34 39.40 -15.67
N SER A 335 8.51 39.24 -16.29
CA SER A 335 9.72 38.83 -15.58
C SER A 335 10.19 39.90 -14.60
N ASP A 336 10.23 41.16 -15.04
CA ASP A 336 10.63 42.29 -14.21
C ASP A 336 9.68 42.46 -13.02
N TYR A 337 8.37 42.33 -13.25
CA TYR A 337 7.38 42.31 -12.17
C TYR A 337 7.63 41.16 -11.19
N LEU A 338 7.79 39.93 -11.66
CA LEU A 338 8.01 38.77 -10.79
C LEU A 338 9.35 38.85 -10.05
N GLU A 339 10.39 39.45 -10.60
CA GLU A 339 11.69 39.61 -9.92
C GLU A 339 11.62 40.66 -8.80
N ASN A 340 10.75 41.67 -8.91
CA ASN A 340 10.68 42.79 -7.97
C ASN A 340 9.45 42.77 -7.04
N SER A 341 8.64 41.72 -7.06
CA SER A 341 7.34 41.66 -6.34
C SER A 341 7.32 40.79 -5.08
N TYR A 342 8.40 40.81 -4.30
CA TYR A 342 8.44 40.12 -3.00
C TYR A 342 7.49 40.76 -1.99
N LEU A 343 6.63 39.94 -1.39
CA LEU A 343 5.76 40.33 -0.28
C LEU A 343 6.32 39.75 1.00
N ALA A 344 6.64 40.61 1.96
CA ALA A 344 7.01 40.21 3.31
C ALA A 344 5.73 39.99 4.13
N TYR A 345 5.74 38.97 4.99
CA TYR A 345 4.62 38.65 5.86
C TYR A 345 5.12 38.21 7.24
N GLU A 346 4.28 38.44 8.24
CA GLU A 346 4.48 38.01 9.62
C GLU A 346 3.25 37.20 10.06
N LEU A 347 3.47 36.12 10.80
CA LEU A 347 2.42 35.24 11.30
C LEU A 347 2.63 35.02 12.81
N GLU A 348 1.57 34.62 13.50
CA GLU A 348 1.68 34.12 14.86
C GLU A 348 2.03 32.63 14.82
N PRO A 349 3.25 32.22 15.24
CA PRO A 349 3.72 30.85 15.07
C PRO A 349 3.11 29.92 16.11
N VAL A 350 2.76 28.71 15.68
CA VAL A 350 2.39 27.61 16.57
C VAL A 350 3.62 27.15 17.35
N GLN A 351 3.49 27.08 18.68
CA GLN A 351 4.58 26.74 19.61
C GLN A 351 4.75 25.23 19.84
N ASP A 352 3.92 24.42 19.18
CA ASP A 352 4.01 22.97 19.22
C ASP A 352 5.11 22.51 18.25
N PRO A 353 6.20 21.89 18.72
CA PRO A 353 7.27 21.41 17.83
C PRO A 353 6.81 20.28 16.90
N ASP A 354 5.70 19.60 17.21
CA ASP A 354 5.16 18.49 16.42
C ASP A 354 4.06 18.94 15.44
N ALA A 355 3.80 20.26 15.34
CA ALA A 355 2.86 20.82 14.38
C ALA A 355 3.36 20.67 12.93
N ASP A 356 2.41 20.61 11.98
CA ASP A 356 2.71 20.53 10.55
C ASP A 356 3.75 21.58 10.12
N TRP A 357 4.54 21.22 9.11
CA TRP A 357 5.53 22.11 8.52
C TRP A 357 4.94 23.48 8.21
N ARG A 358 5.73 24.53 8.43
CA ARG A 358 5.38 25.96 8.29
C ARG A 358 4.41 26.54 9.30
N LEU A 359 3.75 25.75 10.16
CA LEU A 359 2.93 26.31 11.24
C LEU A 359 3.78 27.04 12.29
N ASP A 360 5.08 26.74 12.36
CA ASP A 360 6.05 27.42 13.22
C ASP A 360 6.57 28.76 12.65
N VAL A 361 6.17 29.14 11.43
CA VAL A 361 6.66 30.36 10.75
C VAL A 361 6.17 31.60 11.47
N TYR A 362 7.10 32.52 11.78
CA TYR A 362 6.75 33.84 12.33
C TYR A 362 7.06 34.99 11.36
N ALA A 363 7.99 34.79 10.42
CA ALA A 363 8.32 35.79 9.41
C ALA A 363 8.75 35.12 8.10
N GLY A 364 8.36 35.70 6.97
CA GLY A 364 8.77 35.20 5.67
C GLY A 364 8.62 36.23 4.55
N SER A 365 9.02 35.79 3.36
CA SER A 365 8.86 36.54 2.12
C SER A 365 8.44 35.60 1.00
N SER A 366 7.51 36.01 0.16
CA SER A 366 7.04 35.21 -0.97
C SER A 366 6.71 36.07 -2.18
N ARG A 367 6.97 35.54 -3.37
CA ARG A 367 6.53 36.08 -4.66
C ARG A 367 5.20 35.50 -5.13
N LEU A 368 4.71 34.45 -4.47
CA LEU A 368 3.46 33.78 -4.80
C LEU A 368 2.71 33.38 -3.51
N PRO A 369 2.10 34.34 -2.80
CA PRO A 369 1.45 34.08 -1.51
C PRO A 369 0.31 33.05 -1.58
N VAL A 370 -0.34 32.89 -2.73
CA VAL A 370 -1.43 31.92 -2.91
C VAL A 370 -1.00 30.47 -2.59
N LEU A 371 0.22 30.06 -2.95
CA LEU A 371 0.74 28.72 -2.56
C LEU A 371 0.82 28.55 -1.04
N ILE A 372 1.16 29.63 -0.32
CA ILE A 372 1.23 29.60 1.15
C ILE A 372 -0.19 29.57 1.70
N ASN A 373 -1.10 30.39 1.18
CA ASN A 373 -2.49 30.46 1.66
C ASN A 373 -3.24 29.15 1.45
N ASP A 374 -3.06 28.51 0.29
CA ASP A 374 -3.63 27.21 -0.04
C ASP A 374 -3.08 26.15 0.93
N TYR A 375 -1.76 26.06 1.08
CA TYR A 375 -1.12 25.15 2.02
C TYR A 375 -1.63 25.33 3.46
N MET A 376 -1.70 26.58 3.95
CA MET A 376 -2.18 26.88 5.31
C MET A 376 -3.67 26.54 5.50
N SER A 377 -4.46 26.65 4.43
CA SER A 377 -5.89 26.31 4.42
C SER A 377 -6.17 24.84 4.09
N ALA A 378 -5.13 24.02 3.90
CA ALA A 378 -5.24 22.63 3.43
C ALA A 378 -5.98 22.50 2.09
N HIS A 379 -5.81 23.48 1.20
CA HIS A 379 -6.22 23.42 -0.20
C HIS A 379 -5.01 23.14 -1.09
N SER A 380 -5.26 22.59 -2.28
CA SER A 380 -4.21 22.20 -3.23
C SER A 380 -4.56 22.57 -4.68
N ASP A 381 -5.53 23.45 -4.92
CA ASP A 381 -6.05 23.76 -6.26
C ASP A 381 -4.94 24.25 -7.20
N LEU A 382 -4.13 25.22 -6.76
CA LEU A 382 -2.99 25.69 -7.56
C LEU A 382 -1.92 24.61 -7.77
N MET A 383 -1.72 23.76 -6.76
CA MET A 383 -0.79 22.64 -6.89
C MET A 383 -1.28 21.61 -7.91
N ASP A 384 -2.58 21.40 -8.05
CA ASP A 384 -3.17 20.53 -9.08
C ASP A 384 -2.99 21.12 -10.48
N GLU A 385 -3.23 22.43 -10.65
CA GLU A 385 -2.96 23.14 -11.91
C GLU A 385 -1.49 23.01 -12.33
N TYR A 386 -0.55 23.24 -11.41
CA TYR A 386 0.87 23.08 -11.70
C TYR A 386 1.24 21.62 -11.99
N HIS A 387 0.69 20.66 -11.25
CA HIS A 387 0.96 19.23 -11.46
C HIS A 387 0.56 18.79 -12.87
N ARG A 388 -0.61 19.22 -13.36
CA ARG A 388 -1.10 18.93 -14.71
C ARG A 388 -0.11 19.33 -15.81
N ASP A 389 0.55 20.47 -15.64
CA ASP A 389 1.54 20.99 -16.58
C ASP A 389 2.94 20.37 -16.39
N GLY A 390 3.14 19.49 -15.40
CA GLY A 390 4.45 18.89 -15.10
C GLY A 390 5.35 19.81 -14.26
N ILE A 391 4.74 20.72 -13.50
CA ILE A 391 5.40 21.68 -12.62
C ILE A 391 5.29 21.17 -11.19
N ALA A 392 6.42 21.14 -10.47
CA ALA A 392 6.42 20.88 -9.04
C ALA A 392 6.71 22.17 -8.27
N ALA A 393 5.94 22.47 -7.22
CA ALA A 393 6.25 23.54 -6.29
C ALA A 393 6.28 23.02 -4.84
N GLY A 394 7.22 23.54 -4.07
CA GLY A 394 7.44 23.10 -2.70
C GLY A 394 8.48 23.94 -1.99
N PHE A 395 8.92 23.44 -0.85
CA PHE A 395 9.92 24.09 -0.02
C PHE A 395 10.91 23.07 0.53
N LEU A 396 12.15 23.53 0.73
CA LEU A 396 13.14 22.83 1.53
C LEU A 396 13.01 23.29 2.98
N CYS A 397 13.02 22.37 3.94
CA CYS A 397 13.05 22.69 5.36
C CYS A 397 14.27 22.08 6.05
N TYR A 398 14.81 22.81 7.03
CA TYR A 398 16.00 22.42 7.78
C TYR A 398 15.98 23.00 9.20
N PRO A 399 16.65 22.36 10.18
CA PRO A 399 16.56 22.72 11.58
C PRO A 399 17.37 23.98 11.91
N LEU A 400 16.73 24.92 12.62
CA LEU A 400 17.37 26.14 13.11
C LEU A 400 18.15 25.96 14.42
N SER A 401 18.07 24.78 15.03
CA SER A 401 18.80 24.43 16.27
C SER A 401 20.32 24.39 16.07
N SER A 402 20.77 24.10 14.85
CA SER A 402 22.20 24.06 14.48
C SER A 402 22.86 25.44 14.39
N PHE A 403 22.07 26.51 14.37
CA PHE A 403 22.53 27.88 14.24
C PHE A 403 22.54 28.57 15.62
N THR A 404 23.73 28.85 16.16
CA THR A 404 23.93 29.45 17.49
C THR A 404 24.78 30.71 17.43
N GLY A 405 24.70 31.57 18.45
CA GLY A 405 25.50 32.80 18.58
C GLY A 405 24.72 34.11 18.41
N GLU A 406 25.40 35.25 18.64
CA GLU A 406 24.79 36.59 18.61
C GLU A 406 24.33 37.02 17.20
N GLU A 407 24.95 36.49 16.13
CA GLU A 407 24.58 36.76 14.74
C GLU A 407 23.66 35.69 14.11
N ARG A 408 22.97 34.87 14.94
CA ARG A 408 22.14 33.72 14.48
C ARG A 408 21.24 34.05 13.29
N SER A 409 20.47 35.15 13.35
CA SER A 409 19.54 35.52 12.28
C SER A 409 20.26 35.81 10.96
N LYS A 410 21.46 36.39 11.02
CA LYS A 410 22.27 36.67 9.83
C LYS A 410 22.81 35.37 9.23
N THR A 411 23.33 34.46 10.05
CA THR A 411 23.84 33.17 9.59
C THR A 411 22.75 32.31 8.96
N VAL A 412 21.52 32.34 9.49
CA VAL A 412 20.38 31.62 8.88
C VAL A 412 20.05 32.16 7.49
N LEU A 413 20.10 33.48 7.30
CA LEU A 413 19.87 34.12 6.00
C LEU A 413 21.01 33.82 5.02
N GLU A 414 22.27 33.95 5.47
CA GLU A 414 23.46 33.61 4.67
C GLU A 414 23.41 32.13 4.22
N PHE A 415 23.05 31.20 5.10
CA PHE A 415 22.90 29.79 4.77
C PHE A 415 21.83 29.54 3.70
N ARG A 416 20.69 30.24 3.78
CA ARG A 416 19.62 30.13 2.78
C ARG A 416 20.06 30.68 1.42
N ASP A 417 20.79 31.79 1.41
CA ASP A 417 21.37 32.35 0.20
C ASP A 417 22.42 31.39 -0.42
N ASP A 418 23.28 30.78 0.39
CA ASP A 418 24.26 29.78 -0.05
C ASP A 418 23.58 28.54 -0.64
N LEU A 419 22.50 28.05 -0.01
CA LEU A 419 21.70 26.93 -0.52
C LEU A 419 21.07 27.27 -1.87
N ARG A 420 20.44 28.44 -1.99
CA ARG A 420 19.85 28.94 -3.24
C ARG A 420 20.92 29.00 -4.35
N ASP A 421 22.06 29.60 -4.06
CA ASP A 421 23.14 29.81 -5.01
C ASP A 421 23.80 28.47 -5.42
N ALA A 422 23.88 27.49 -4.52
CA ALA A 422 24.32 26.15 -4.83
C ALA A 422 23.37 25.44 -5.79
N ILE A 423 22.07 25.48 -5.55
CA ILE A 423 21.07 24.89 -6.45
C ILE A 423 21.13 25.55 -7.83
N LEU A 424 21.21 26.89 -7.91
CA LEU A 424 21.34 27.61 -9.18
C LEU A 424 22.60 27.21 -9.95
N ARG A 425 23.70 26.94 -9.25
CA ARG A 425 24.97 26.54 -9.86
C ARG A 425 24.94 25.11 -10.40
N GLU A 426 24.40 24.17 -9.64
CA GLU A 426 24.44 22.74 -9.99
C GLU A 426 23.27 22.30 -10.87
N ALA A 427 22.03 22.72 -10.54
CA ALA A 427 20.83 22.38 -11.33
C ALA A 427 20.62 23.32 -12.53
N GLY A 428 21.09 24.56 -12.42
CA GLY A 428 20.92 25.61 -13.43
C GLY A 428 19.66 26.45 -13.23
N ALA A 429 19.69 27.71 -13.70
CA ALA A 429 18.57 28.64 -13.61
C ALA A 429 17.33 28.22 -14.41
N GLU A 430 17.48 27.29 -15.36
CA GLU A 430 16.37 26.71 -16.12
C GLU A 430 15.63 25.60 -15.36
N ALA A 431 16.18 25.09 -14.26
CA ALA A 431 15.56 24.02 -13.47
C ALA A 431 14.65 24.56 -12.36
N VAL A 432 14.83 25.81 -11.91
CA VAL A 432 14.18 26.33 -10.70
C VAL A 432 13.92 27.83 -10.72
N THR A 433 12.80 28.23 -10.10
CA THR A 433 12.45 29.61 -9.78
C THR A 433 12.17 29.74 -8.28
N PHE A 434 13.00 30.48 -7.54
CA PHE A 434 12.85 30.63 -6.08
C PHE A 434 11.79 31.64 -5.67
N LEU A 435 10.77 31.22 -4.93
CA LEU A 435 9.65 32.09 -4.55
C LEU A 435 9.95 32.95 -3.33
N GLY A 436 10.94 32.56 -2.52
CA GLY A 436 11.29 33.25 -1.29
C GLY A 436 11.64 32.25 -0.21
N GLY A 437 11.24 32.53 1.01
CA GLY A 437 11.51 31.65 2.13
C GLY A 437 11.05 32.25 3.44
N ALA A 438 11.05 31.43 4.48
CA ALA A 438 10.52 31.77 5.78
C ALA A 438 11.46 31.32 6.91
N THR A 439 11.27 31.93 8.07
CA THR A 439 11.93 31.55 9.31
C THR A 439 10.84 31.24 10.33
N GLY A 440 10.88 30.02 10.86
CA GLY A 440 10.04 29.58 11.95
C GLY A 440 10.77 29.51 13.28
N LEU A 441 10.07 29.02 14.30
CA LEU A 441 10.63 28.79 15.63
C LEU A 441 11.69 27.68 15.60
N TYR A 442 11.42 26.64 14.81
CA TYR A 442 12.21 25.41 14.75
C TYR A 442 12.91 25.25 13.40
N CYS A 443 12.29 25.71 12.31
CA CYS A 443 12.72 25.39 10.95
C CYS A 443 12.96 26.63 10.07
N GLY A 444 13.94 26.53 9.19
CA GLY A 444 14.18 27.47 8.09
C GLY A 444 13.62 26.91 6.79
N TYR A 445 13.09 27.79 5.94
CA TYR A 445 12.39 27.40 4.71
C TYR A 445 12.94 28.13 3.47
N LEU A 446 13.11 27.39 2.38
CA LEU A 446 13.42 27.92 1.04
C LEU A 446 12.35 27.44 0.04
N ASP A 447 11.58 28.39 -0.48
CA ASP A 447 10.39 28.12 -1.30
C ASP A 447 10.75 28.21 -2.79
N PHE A 448 10.27 27.29 -3.63
CA PHE A 448 10.60 27.26 -5.06
C PHE A 448 9.52 26.61 -5.93
N ILE A 449 9.55 26.95 -7.21
CA ILE A 449 8.94 26.21 -8.31
C ILE A 449 10.08 25.49 -9.04
N ALA A 450 9.99 24.18 -9.19
CA ALA A 450 10.91 23.38 -9.97
C ALA A 450 10.28 23.04 -11.33
N TRP A 451 11.01 23.42 -12.38
CA TRP A 451 10.75 23.03 -13.76
C TRP A 451 11.38 21.66 -14.07
N ASP A 452 12.35 21.26 -13.25
CA ASP A 452 13.02 19.96 -13.23
C ASP A 452 13.31 19.59 -11.76
N LEU A 453 12.33 18.97 -11.10
CA LEU A 453 12.42 18.65 -9.67
C LEU A 453 13.59 17.72 -9.33
N PRO A 454 13.87 16.63 -10.08
CA PRO A 454 15.03 15.78 -9.81
C PRO A 454 16.35 16.54 -9.79
N ALA A 455 16.58 17.45 -10.76
CA ALA A 455 17.81 18.26 -10.78
C ALA A 455 17.94 19.14 -9.52
N VAL A 456 16.83 19.76 -9.10
CA VAL A 456 16.78 20.62 -7.91
C VAL A 456 17.05 19.84 -6.63
N LEU A 457 16.37 18.70 -6.45
CA LEU A 457 16.52 17.89 -5.24
C LEU A 457 17.92 17.27 -5.13
N ASN A 458 18.50 16.80 -6.25
CA ASN A 458 19.88 16.31 -6.27
C ASN A 458 20.89 17.40 -5.86
N ALA A 459 20.71 18.63 -6.38
CA ALA A 459 21.57 19.75 -6.01
C ALA A 459 21.41 20.16 -4.54
N ALA A 460 20.17 20.17 -4.03
CA ALA A 460 19.87 20.46 -2.64
C ALA A 460 20.46 19.40 -1.71
N GLN A 461 20.28 18.12 -2.02
CA GLN A 461 20.84 17.00 -1.27
C GLN A 461 22.37 17.09 -1.19
N ALA A 462 23.05 17.30 -2.31
CA ALA A 462 24.52 17.45 -2.34
C ALA A 462 25.01 18.62 -1.48
N PHE A 463 24.26 19.73 -1.42
CA PHE A 463 24.56 20.84 -0.51
C PHE A 463 24.36 20.44 0.96
N PHE A 464 23.26 19.76 1.28
CA PHE A 464 22.94 19.36 2.65
C PHE A 464 23.92 18.33 3.22
N GLU A 465 24.41 17.38 2.41
CA GLU A 465 25.44 16.40 2.81
C GLU A 465 26.74 17.08 3.31
N GLY A 466 27.10 18.24 2.74
CA GLY A 466 28.27 19.03 3.14
C GLY A 466 27.98 20.08 4.23
N SER A 467 26.73 20.26 4.63
CA SER A 467 26.29 21.39 5.48
C SER A 467 26.54 21.18 6.97
N GLY A 468 26.66 19.93 7.42
CA GLY A 468 26.76 19.57 8.84
C GLY A 468 25.44 19.69 9.62
N LEU A 469 24.31 19.90 8.95
CA LEU A 469 22.98 19.82 9.56
C LEU A 469 22.65 18.37 9.96
N PRO A 470 21.78 18.17 10.97
CA PRO A 470 21.38 16.83 11.37
C PRO A 470 20.35 16.22 10.42
N TRP A 471 19.45 17.01 9.83
CA TRP A 471 18.43 16.56 8.86
C TRP A 471 18.05 17.70 7.90
N ALA A 472 17.44 17.35 6.77
CA ALA A 472 16.80 18.28 5.83
C ALA A 472 15.72 17.53 5.02
N HIS A 473 14.59 18.19 4.73
CA HIS A 473 13.50 17.60 3.95
C HIS A 473 13.08 18.50 2.79
N PHE A 474 12.54 17.89 1.75
CA PHE A 474 11.69 18.51 0.75
C PHE A 474 10.23 18.25 1.08
N HIS A 475 9.36 19.22 0.86
CA HIS A 475 7.92 19.06 0.99
C HIS A 475 7.22 19.82 -0.14
N THR A 476 6.16 19.25 -0.73
CA THR A 476 5.33 19.98 -1.69
C THR A 476 4.43 20.98 -0.97
N PHE A 477 3.89 21.97 -1.66
CA PHE A 477 2.86 22.86 -1.09
C PHE A 477 1.49 22.18 -0.96
N ARG A 478 1.46 20.90 -0.56
CA ARG A 478 0.28 20.11 -0.22
C ARG A 478 0.40 19.70 1.23
N ARG A 479 -0.60 20.01 2.05
CA ARG A 479 -0.50 19.82 3.52
C ARG A 479 -0.85 18.39 3.97
N ASP A 480 -1.59 17.66 3.14
CA ASP A 480 -2.15 16.33 3.38
C ASP A 480 -1.23 15.18 2.92
N VAL A 481 0.00 15.49 2.51
CA VAL A 481 0.99 14.50 2.04
C VAL A 481 2.28 14.57 2.86
N GLY A 482 3.08 13.51 2.84
CA GLY A 482 4.32 13.42 3.60
C GLY A 482 5.50 14.17 2.98
N GLY A 483 6.50 14.50 3.79
CA GLY A 483 7.78 15.07 3.36
C GLY A 483 8.77 14.02 2.88
N VAL A 484 9.74 14.44 2.06
CA VAL A 484 10.78 13.60 1.48
C VAL A 484 12.13 13.95 2.14
N PRO A 485 12.78 13.01 2.85
CA PRO A 485 14.09 13.28 3.45
C PRO A 485 15.14 13.49 2.34
N LEU A 486 15.90 14.58 2.44
CA LEU A 486 17.07 14.86 1.60
C LEU A 486 18.38 14.62 2.34
N LEU A 487 18.34 14.84 3.65
CA LEU A 487 19.39 14.49 4.59
C LEU A 487 18.68 13.81 5.75
N ASP A 488 18.91 12.51 5.91
CA ASP A 488 18.38 11.76 7.04
C ASP A 488 18.91 12.37 8.33
N GLU A 489 18.03 12.46 9.33
CA GLU A 489 18.47 12.58 10.71
C GLU A 489 19.56 11.53 10.90
N LYS A 490 20.75 11.90 11.40
CA LYS A 490 21.69 10.88 11.85
C LYS A 490 20.92 10.04 12.86
N GLU A 491 20.41 8.90 12.40
CA GLU A 491 19.71 7.94 13.23
C GLU A 491 20.67 7.71 14.39
N PRO A 492 20.27 8.07 15.63
CA PRO A 492 21.17 7.90 16.76
C PRO A 492 21.64 6.45 16.72
N GLU A 493 22.97 6.24 16.78
CA GLU A 493 23.51 4.89 16.73
C GLU A 493 22.80 4.07 17.80
N PRO A 494 22.19 2.94 17.42
CA PRO A 494 21.44 2.17 18.38
C PRO A 494 22.40 1.70 19.47
N GLU A 495 21.89 1.55 20.70
CA GLU A 495 22.70 1.00 21.77
C GLU A 495 22.92 -0.49 21.47
N ILE A 496 24.06 -0.82 20.88
CA ILE A 496 24.47 -2.19 20.58
C ILE A 496 25.15 -2.84 21.79
N HIS A 497 24.95 -4.13 21.94
CA HIS A 497 25.67 -4.95 22.91
C HIS A 497 27.12 -5.15 22.45
N GLU A 498 28.11 -4.58 23.16
CA GLU A 498 29.53 -4.61 22.76
C GLU A 498 30.09 -6.03 22.56
N ASP A 499 29.55 -7.01 23.29
CA ASP A 499 29.97 -8.41 23.27
C ASP A 499 29.47 -9.19 22.04
N THR A 500 28.38 -8.75 21.43
CA THR A 500 27.81 -9.34 20.21
C THR A 500 27.99 -8.44 18.98
N GLY A 501 28.25 -7.15 19.19
CA GLY A 501 28.26 -6.14 18.13
C GLY A 501 26.90 -5.94 17.47
N SER A 502 25.82 -6.23 18.19
CA SER A 502 24.45 -6.30 17.65
C SER A 502 23.42 -5.74 18.62
N LEU A 503 22.22 -5.47 18.11
CA LEU A 503 21.01 -5.26 18.91
C LEU A 503 20.65 -6.47 19.77
N LEU A 504 21.04 -7.69 19.37
CA LEU A 504 20.84 -8.91 20.14
C LEU A 504 21.90 -9.04 21.22
N SER A 505 21.48 -9.25 22.47
CA SER A 505 22.38 -9.56 23.57
C SER A 505 22.92 -11.00 23.47
N ALA A 506 23.94 -11.33 24.28
CA ALA A 506 24.41 -12.72 24.37
C ALA A 506 23.34 -13.69 24.89
N GLU A 507 22.41 -13.22 25.75
CA GLU A 507 21.30 -14.03 26.27
C GLU A 507 20.24 -14.27 25.18
N ASP A 508 19.99 -13.27 24.34
CA ASP A 508 19.11 -13.40 23.17
C ASP A 508 19.66 -14.44 22.19
N ILE A 509 20.95 -14.36 21.87
CA ILE A 509 21.62 -15.34 20.99
C ILE A 509 21.58 -16.74 21.60
N GLU A 510 21.74 -16.89 22.92
CA GLU A 510 21.64 -18.20 23.58
C GLU A 510 20.20 -18.74 23.56
N THR A 511 19.21 -17.86 23.67
CA THR A 511 17.79 -18.20 23.51
C THR A 511 17.52 -18.69 22.09
N LEU A 512 18.00 -17.98 21.07
CA LEU A 512 17.89 -18.39 19.67
C LEU A 512 18.54 -19.76 19.44
N LYS A 513 19.76 -19.99 19.96
CA LYS A 513 20.42 -21.30 19.90
C LYS A 513 19.62 -22.41 20.57
N SER A 514 18.88 -22.12 21.64
CA SER A 514 18.09 -23.13 22.35
C SER A 514 16.94 -23.71 21.52
N PHE A 515 16.55 -23.04 20.43
CA PHE A 515 15.57 -23.54 19.47
C PHE A 515 16.14 -24.55 18.47
N ASP A 516 17.47 -24.69 18.38
CA ASP A 516 18.15 -25.67 17.52
C ASP A 516 18.76 -26.78 18.38
N ASP A 517 18.28 -28.02 18.23
CA ASP A 517 18.82 -29.18 18.95
C ASP A 517 19.84 -30.00 18.13
N GLY A 518 20.15 -29.56 16.91
CA GLY A 518 21.11 -30.16 15.99
C GLY A 518 20.61 -31.34 15.18
N VAL A 519 19.41 -31.86 15.45
CA VAL A 519 18.74 -32.91 14.63
C VAL A 519 17.38 -32.42 14.12
N SER A 520 16.67 -31.63 14.93
CA SER A 520 15.45 -30.89 14.63
C SER A 520 15.53 -29.47 15.21
N GLY A 521 14.74 -28.53 14.70
CA GLY A 521 14.73 -27.17 15.24
C GLY A 521 13.33 -26.58 15.26
N TYR A 522 13.05 -25.77 16.28
CA TYR A 522 11.83 -24.98 16.39
C TYR A 522 11.98 -23.67 15.60
N PHE A 523 12.29 -23.76 14.30
CA PHE A 523 12.64 -22.61 13.47
C PHE A 523 11.51 -21.58 13.35
N TRP A 524 10.26 -22.04 13.35
CA TRP A 524 9.09 -21.15 13.44
C TRP A 524 9.04 -20.33 14.74
N ARG A 525 9.39 -20.94 15.87
CA ARG A 525 9.46 -20.23 17.16
C ARG A 525 10.63 -19.25 17.18
N MET A 526 11.74 -19.63 16.55
CA MET A 526 12.89 -18.73 16.38
C MET A 526 12.52 -17.50 15.56
N LEU A 527 11.81 -17.69 14.44
CA LEU A 527 11.32 -16.62 13.58
C LEU A 527 10.35 -15.71 14.33
N GLN A 528 9.33 -16.29 14.97
CA GLN A 528 8.36 -15.54 15.78
C GLN A 528 9.04 -14.74 16.91
N TRP A 529 10.01 -15.35 17.60
CA TRP A 529 10.76 -14.67 18.66
C TRP A 529 11.53 -13.47 18.12
N LEU A 530 12.14 -13.57 16.93
CA LEU A 530 12.84 -12.45 16.29
C LEU A 530 11.85 -11.34 15.91
N GLU A 531 10.71 -11.69 15.32
CA GLU A 531 9.66 -10.73 14.95
C GLU A 531 9.12 -9.99 16.19
N ASP A 532 8.86 -10.70 17.27
CA ASP A 532 8.44 -10.12 18.55
C ASP A 532 9.55 -9.24 19.15
N PHE A 533 10.81 -9.68 19.11
CA PHE A 533 11.95 -8.89 19.57
C PHE A 533 12.04 -7.55 18.83
N ILE A 534 11.92 -7.58 17.50
CA ILE A 534 11.98 -6.39 16.64
C ILE A 534 10.79 -5.48 16.93
N LYS A 535 9.58 -6.02 16.90
CA LYS A 535 8.34 -5.27 17.15
C LYS A 535 8.38 -4.58 18.52
N ASN A 536 8.79 -5.29 19.57
CA ASN A 536 8.88 -4.74 20.91
C ASN A 536 9.99 -3.68 20.99
N GLY A 537 11.16 -3.93 20.41
CA GLY A 537 12.27 -2.96 20.42
C GLY A 537 11.95 -1.67 19.67
N VAL A 538 11.22 -1.76 18.55
CA VAL A 538 10.70 -0.60 17.81
C VAL A 538 9.64 0.14 18.63
N GLY A 539 8.67 -0.58 19.20
CA GLY A 539 7.62 0.01 20.04
C GLY A 539 8.15 0.71 21.30
N GLU A 540 9.25 0.21 21.86
CA GLU A 540 9.95 0.79 23.02
C GLU A 540 10.93 1.91 22.64
N GLY A 541 11.19 2.14 21.35
CA GLY A 541 12.16 3.11 20.85
C GLY A 541 13.62 2.76 21.13
N ARG A 542 13.94 1.47 21.33
CA ARG A 542 15.34 0.99 21.53
C ARG A 542 16.16 1.08 20.24
N PHE A 543 15.50 0.87 19.11
CA PHE A 543 16.05 0.96 17.75
C PHE A 543 14.90 1.14 16.75
N SER A 544 15.20 1.58 15.52
CA SER A 544 14.21 1.65 14.42
C SER A 544 14.09 0.30 13.68
N GLU A 545 13.01 0.13 12.92
CA GLU A 545 12.81 -1.05 12.05
C GLU A 545 13.95 -1.15 11.02
N LYS A 546 14.36 0.00 10.44
CA LYS A 546 15.51 0.11 9.53
C LYS A 546 16.81 -0.35 10.19
N GLN A 547 17.04 0.01 11.46
CA GLN A 547 18.21 -0.44 12.21
C GLN A 547 18.18 -1.95 12.47
N ALA A 548 17.00 -2.52 12.79
CA ALA A 548 16.84 -3.95 12.99
C ALA A 548 17.08 -4.77 11.71
N HIS A 549 16.57 -4.30 10.56
CA HIS A 549 16.81 -4.92 9.25
C HIS A 549 18.29 -4.88 8.83
N GLN A 550 19.02 -3.84 9.23
CA GLN A 550 20.44 -3.67 8.92
C GLN A 550 21.37 -4.43 9.90
N ASP A 551 20.86 -4.88 11.05
CA ASP A 551 21.65 -5.61 12.03
C ASP A 551 22.08 -6.98 11.49
N LEU A 552 23.40 -7.21 11.50
CA LEU A 552 23.97 -8.41 10.90
C LEU A 552 23.57 -9.69 11.65
N GLN A 553 23.50 -9.68 12.99
CA GLN A 553 23.13 -10.89 13.74
C GLN A 553 21.66 -11.21 13.57
N ILE A 554 20.77 -10.21 13.61
CA ILE A 554 19.35 -10.41 13.32
C ILE A 554 19.19 -11.01 11.92
N ALA A 555 19.80 -10.43 10.89
CA ALA A 555 19.72 -10.96 9.53
C ALA A 555 20.25 -12.39 9.42
N LEU A 556 21.34 -12.72 10.12
CA LEU A 556 21.87 -14.08 10.17
C LEU A 556 20.87 -15.05 10.81
N TRP A 557 20.31 -14.74 11.98
CA TRP A 557 19.37 -15.62 12.68
C TRP A 557 18.01 -15.72 11.98
N TYR A 558 17.53 -14.63 11.41
CA TYR A 558 16.30 -14.58 10.62
C TYR A 558 16.42 -15.51 9.40
N ALA A 559 17.49 -15.37 8.62
CA ALA A 559 17.74 -16.25 7.49
C ALA A 559 18.01 -17.70 7.90
N PHE A 560 18.59 -17.93 9.09
CA PHE A 560 18.76 -19.28 9.61
C PHE A 560 17.41 -19.93 9.92
N ALA A 561 16.50 -19.22 10.58
CA ALA A 561 15.15 -19.71 10.85
C ALA A 561 14.42 -20.00 9.54
N CYS A 562 14.34 -19.00 8.64
CA CYS A 562 13.64 -19.12 7.37
C CYS A 562 14.17 -20.25 6.48
N ASN A 563 15.50 -20.35 6.29
CA ASN A 563 16.06 -21.37 5.41
C ASN A 563 15.93 -22.80 5.97
N ASN A 564 15.63 -22.97 7.26
CA ASN A 564 15.42 -24.29 7.87
C ASN A 564 13.94 -24.64 8.10
N ILE A 565 13.00 -23.71 7.84
CA ILE A 565 11.57 -24.03 7.72
C ILE A 565 11.31 -24.88 6.45
N ASP A 566 12.18 -24.75 5.46
CA ASP A 566 12.20 -25.55 4.22
C ASP A 566 10.93 -25.41 3.37
N ASP A 567 10.43 -24.17 3.23
CA ASP A 567 9.43 -23.80 2.23
C ASP A 567 9.81 -22.52 1.46
N TYR A 568 9.22 -22.37 0.28
CA TYR A 568 9.53 -21.28 -0.65
C TYR A 568 9.28 -19.88 -0.07
N ILE A 569 8.19 -19.66 0.67
CA ILE A 569 7.83 -18.34 1.16
C ILE A 569 8.88 -17.86 2.16
N HIS A 570 9.41 -18.75 2.99
CA HIS A 570 10.45 -18.40 3.95
C HIS A 570 11.80 -18.17 3.26
N TYR A 571 12.15 -18.94 2.21
CA TYR A 571 13.32 -18.62 1.41
C TYR A 571 13.19 -17.23 0.74
N TYR A 572 12.01 -16.86 0.26
CA TYR A 572 11.75 -15.52 -0.26
C TYR A 572 11.90 -14.43 0.81
N GLN A 573 11.29 -14.63 1.99
CA GLN A 573 11.44 -13.72 3.12
C GLN A 573 12.90 -13.53 3.52
N ALA A 574 13.69 -14.61 3.59
CA ALA A 574 15.12 -14.52 3.85
C ALA A 574 15.87 -13.71 2.78
N ALA A 575 15.55 -13.91 1.51
CA ALA A 575 16.18 -13.17 0.41
C ALA A 575 15.85 -11.67 0.45
N GLU A 576 14.60 -11.30 0.76
CA GLU A 576 14.22 -9.90 0.89
C GLU A 576 14.83 -9.27 2.15
N TRP A 577 14.78 -9.95 3.29
CA TRP A 577 15.29 -9.45 4.56
C TRP A 577 16.80 -9.21 4.54
N MET A 578 17.58 -10.18 4.06
CA MET A 578 19.04 -10.12 4.18
C MET A 578 19.64 -8.94 3.41
N LYS A 579 19.00 -8.48 2.33
CA LYS A 579 19.50 -7.43 1.44
C LYS A 579 19.87 -6.13 2.18
N ASP A 580 19.09 -5.74 3.18
CA ASP A 580 19.30 -4.51 3.94
C ASP A 580 20.60 -4.54 4.78
N SER A 581 21.03 -5.74 5.18
CA SER A 581 22.24 -5.97 5.96
C SER A 581 23.52 -6.20 5.12
N GLU A 582 23.43 -6.22 3.78
CA GLU A 582 24.57 -6.54 2.89
C GLU A 582 25.80 -5.67 3.15
N LYS A 583 25.58 -4.37 3.39
CA LYS A 583 26.67 -3.40 3.68
C LYS A 583 27.51 -3.79 4.89
N ASN A 584 26.94 -4.59 5.80
CA ASN A 584 27.57 -5.06 7.04
C ASN A 584 28.15 -6.49 6.91
N ALA A 585 27.96 -7.16 5.76
CA ALA A 585 28.30 -8.57 5.57
C ALA A 585 29.76 -8.83 5.15
N ALA A 586 30.57 -7.79 4.93
CA ALA A 586 31.97 -7.93 4.52
C ALA A 586 32.75 -8.82 5.52
N GLY A 587 33.46 -9.82 4.99
CA GLY A 587 34.16 -10.83 5.81
C GLY A 587 33.27 -11.85 6.55
N CYS A 588 31.96 -11.93 6.28
CA CYS A 588 31.04 -12.89 6.89
C CYS A 588 30.53 -13.93 5.89
N GLY A 589 31.26 -15.04 5.73
CA GLY A 589 30.90 -16.15 4.83
C GLY A 589 29.56 -16.81 5.15
N THR A 590 29.13 -16.78 6.42
CA THR A 590 27.81 -17.27 6.83
C THR A 590 26.68 -16.47 6.19
N TRP A 591 26.82 -15.15 6.11
CA TRP A 591 25.83 -14.28 5.48
C TRP A 591 25.71 -14.60 3.98
N TYR A 592 26.84 -14.63 3.27
CA TYR A 592 26.86 -14.95 1.83
C TYR A 592 26.31 -16.34 1.53
N TYR A 593 26.60 -17.32 2.39
CA TYR A 593 26.08 -18.68 2.26
C TYR A 593 24.56 -18.71 2.41
N ARG A 594 24.01 -18.16 3.51
CA ARG A 594 22.56 -18.17 3.76
C ARG A 594 21.80 -17.38 2.70
N TYR A 595 22.36 -16.25 2.25
CA TYR A 595 21.76 -15.43 1.20
C TYR A 595 21.75 -16.16 -0.15
N SER A 596 22.88 -16.75 -0.54
CA SER A 596 22.97 -17.55 -1.78
C SER A 596 22.00 -18.74 -1.78
N VAL A 597 21.82 -19.41 -0.65
CA VAL A 597 20.83 -20.49 -0.51
C VAL A 597 19.41 -19.96 -0.72
N ALA A 598 19.04 -18.87 -0.04
CA ALA A 598 17.72 -18.25 -0.21
C ALA A 598 17.44 -17.85 -1.68
N LEU A 599 18.40 -17.19 -2.34
CA LEU A 599 18.31 -16.84 -3.76
C LEU A 599 18.14 -18.06 -4.67
N MET A 600 18.88 -19.14 -4.40
CA MET A 600 18.79 -20.38 -5.18
C MET A 600 17.40 -21.01 -5.08
N TYR A 601 16.81 -21.08 -3.88
CA TYR A 601 15.45 -21.59 -3.67
C TYR A 601 14.35 -20.65 -4.21
N CYS A 602 14.68 -19.38 -4.45
CA CYS A 602 13.83 -18.44 -5.18
C CYS A 602 13.98 -18.52 -6.71
N GLY A 603 14.88 -19.37 -7.22
CA GLY A 603 15.15 -19.52 -8.65
C GLY A 603 16.08 -18.46 -9.25
N ARG A 604 16.73 -17.63 -8.42
CA ARG A 604 17.68 -16.57 -8.83
C ARG A 604 19.11 -17.13 -8.90
N LEU A 605 19.32 -18.11 -9.77
CA LEU A 605 20.52 -18.97 -9.76
C LEU A 605 21.84 -18.24 -10.10
N GLU A 606 21.80 -17.29 -11.03
CA GLU A 606 22.97 -16.48 -11.40
C GLU A 606 23.43 -15.60 -10.24
N GLU A 607 22.49 -14.91 -9.58
CA GLU A 607 22.75 -14.09 -8.40
C GLU A 607 23.24 -14.96 -7.24
N ALA A 608 22.62 -16.13 -7.04
CA ALA A 608 23.07 -17.08 -6.03
C ALA A 608 24.53 -17.50 -6.25
N LEU A 609 24.96 -17.72 -7.50
CA LEU A 609 26.36 -18.06 -7.81
C LEU A 609 27.30 -16.89 -7.51
N GLU A 610 26.94 -15.68 -7.93
CA GLU A 610 27.74 -14.48 -7.68
C GLU A 610 28.01 -14.28 -6.18
N TYR A 611 26.95 -14.34 -5.35
CA TYR A 611 27.08 -14.20 -3.91
C TYR A 611 27.81 -15.39 -3.26
N ALA A 612 27.64 -16.62 -3.77
CA ALA A 612 28.40 -17.77 -3.29
C ALA A 612 29.92 -17.60 -3.53
N GLU A 613 30.30 -17.17 -4.74
CA GLU A 613 31.70 -16.96 -5.09
C GLU A 613 32.31 -15.77 -4.34
N ARG A 614 31.54 -14.70 -4.14
CA ARG A 614 31.95 -13.57 -3.30
C ARG A 614 32.16 -14.01 -1.85
N GLY A 615 31.23 -14.78 -1.28
CA GLY A 615 31.39 -15.34 0.07
C GLY A 615 32.65 -16.18 0.24
N ALA A 616 32.98 -17.00 -0.76
CA ALA A 616 34.18 -17.82 -0.75
C ALA A 616 35.48 -16.99 -0.88
N GLN A 617 35.42 -15.76 -1.39
CA GLN A 617 36.54 -14.81 -1.40
C GLN A 617 36.64 -14.03 -0.08
N GLU A 618 35.50 -13.64 0.48
CA GLU A 618 35.39 -12.86 1.72
C GLU A 618 35.81 -13.67 2.95
N GLU A 619 35.38 -14.92 3.05
CA GLU A 619 35.76 -15.84 4.14
C GLU A 619 36.09 -17.25 3.60
N PRO A 620 37.29 -17.45 3.02
CA PRO A 620 37.69 -18.72 2.41
C PRO A 620 37.78 -19.91 3.37
N ASP A 621 37.85 -19.63 4.67
CA ASP A 621 37.96 -20.64 5.73
C ASP A 621 36.59 -21.06 6.29
N TYR A 622 35.49 -20.43 5.87
CA TYR A 622 34.14 -20.91 6.17
C TYR A 622 33.83 -22.11 5.25
N PRO A 623 33.55 -23.31 5.78
CA PRO A 623 33.42 -24.51 4.95
C PRO A 623 32.15 -24.48 4.07
N TRP A 624 31.01 -24.09 4.62
CA TRP A 624 29.70 -24.30 3.98
C TRP A 624 29.48 -23.47 2.71
N ILE A 625 30.14 -22.31 2.57
CA ILE A 625 30.10 -21.54 1.32
C ILE A 625 30.69 -22.33 0.14
N TRP A 626 31.71 -23.17 0.38
CA TRP A 626 32.29 -24.01 -0.66
C TRP A 626 31.35 -25.14 -1.11
N LEU A 627 30.43 -25.57 -0.24
CA LEU A 627 29.37 -26.50 -0.61
C LEU A 627 28.46 -25.83 -1.65
N GLN A 628 28.02 -24.59 -1.37
CA GLN A 628 27.16 -23.81 -2.25
C GLN A 628 27.83 -23.48 -3.59
N VAL A 629 29.09 -23.02 -3.57
CA VAL A 629 29.89 -22.82 -4.80
C VAL A 629 30.00 -24.11 -5.61
N GLY A 630 30.21 -25.25 -4.94
CA GLY A 630 30.29 -26.56 -5.58
C GLY A 630 29.02 -26.92 -6.34
N LYS A 631 27.85 -26.77 -5.70
CA LYS A 631 26.54 -27.06 -6.29
C LYS A 631 26.24 -26.15 -7.48
N LEU A 632 26.40 -24.84 -7.31
CA LEU A 632 26.07 -23.84 -8.35
C LEU A 632 27.04 -23.92 -9.55
N ARG A 633 28.36 -24.08 -9.33
CA ARG A 633 29.29 -24.28 -10.44
C ARG A 633 29.00 -25.55 -11.24
N ALA A 634 28.63 -26.64 -10.55
CA ALA A 634 28.26 -27.88 -11.22
C ALA A 634 27.01 -27.68 -12.08
N HIS A 635 26.01 -26.96 -11.57
CA HIS A 635 24.80 -26.59 -12.30
C HIS A 635 25.10 -25.81 -13.58
N PHE A 636 25.96 -24.78 -13.52
CA PHE A 636 26.36 -23.98 -14.67
C PHE A 636 27.42 -24.65 -15.58
N GLY A 637 27.77 -25.92 -15.33
CA GLY A 637 28.63 -26.73 -16.18
C GLY A 637 30.13 -26.65 -15.90
N ASP A 638 30.57 -25.92 -14.87
CA ASP A 638 31.96 -25.93 -14.39
C ASP A 638 32.22 -27.08 -13.41
N THR A 639 32.25 -28.30 -13.95
CA THR A 639 32.51 -29.51 -13.16
C THR A 639 33.90 -29.49 -12.49
N ALA A 640 34.90 -28.86 -13.12
CA ALA A 640 36.25 -28.80 -12.59
C ALA A 640 36.32 -27.87 -11.37
N GLY A 641 35.81 -26.64 -11.50
CA GLY A 641 35.75 -25.68 -10.41
C GLY A 641 34.81 -26.12 -9.27
N ALA A 642 33.74 -26.87 -9.58
CA ALA A 642 32.90 -27.49 -8.57
C ALA A 642 33.65 -28.53 -7.73
N LEU A 643 34.42 -29.43 -8.35
CA LEU A 643 35.24 -30.41 -7.62
C LEU A 643 36.38 -29.76 -6.82
N ASP A 644 36.93 -28.64 -7.30
CA ASP A 644 37.91 -27.86 -6.56
C ASP A 644 37.28 -27.22 -5.31
N ALA A 645 36.07 -26.67 -5.41
CA ALA A 645 35.32 -26.18 -4.25
C ALA A 645 35.07 -27.29 -3.22
N VAL A 646 34.63 -28.47 -3.66
CA VAL A 646 34.47 -29.65 -2.78
C VAL A 646 35.79 -30.07 -2.13
N ASN A 647 36.91 -30.04 -2.87
CA ASN A 647 38.21 -30.38 -2.29
C ASN A 647 38.67 -29.35 -1.24
N GLN A 648 38.34 -28.07 -1.44
CA GLN A 648 38.59 -27.01 -0.46
C GLN A 648 37.72 -27.19 0.78
N GLY A 649 36.43 -27.48 0.64
CA GLY A 649 35.53 -27.83 1.75
C GLY A 649 36.03 -29.02 2.56
N LEU A 650 36.40 -30.13 1.91
CA LEU A 650 36.97 -31.32 2.56
C LEU A 650 38.33 -31.09 3.22
N LYS A 651 39.05 -30.03 2.85
CA LYS A 651 40.29 -29.64 3.52
C LYS A 651 39.99 -28.94 4.85
N LEU A 652 38.90 -28.17 4.91
CA LEU A 652 38.42 -27.50 6.11
C LEU A 652 37.71 -28.48 7.05
N GLU A 653 36.84 -29.35 6.51
CA GLU A 653 36.10 -30.38 7.24
C GLU A 653 36.40 -31.80 6.69
N PRO A 654 37.49 -32.45 7.15
CA PRO A 654 37.91 -33.75 6.62
C PRO A 654 36.91 -34.87 6.90
N GLY A 655 36.39 -35.47 5.84
CA GLY A 655 35.51 -36.63 5.92
C GLY A 655 34.03 -36.30 6.12
N ASP A 656 33.66 -35.02 6.00
CA ASP A 656 32.29 -34.56 6.03
C ASP A 656 31.39 -35.30 5.02
N TYR A 657 30.18 -35.65 5.46
CA TYR A 657 29.24 -36.44 4.69
C TYR A 657 28.72 -35.70 3.46
N GLU A 658 28.31 -34.45 3.63
CA GLU A 658 27.71 -33.61 2.58
C GLU A 658 28.70 -33.38 1.44
N PHE A 659 29.95 -33.01 1.77
CA PHE A 659 30.98 -32.83 0.75
C PHE A 659 31.31 -34.13 0.01
N LEU A 660 31.34 -35.27 0.70
CA LEU A 660 31.60 -36.57 0.07
C LEU A 660 30.45 -37.02 -0.83
N THR A 661 29.22 -36.71 -0.47
CA THR A 661 28.01 -36.95 -1.27
C THR A 661 28.03 -36.07 -2.51
N LEU A 662 28.16 -34.74 -2.34
CA LEU A 662 28.25 -33.79 -3.45
C LEU A 662 29.37 -34.14 -4.44
N LYS A 663 30.54 -34.61 -3.95
CA LYS A 663 31.63 -35.09 -4.80
C LYS A 663 31.23 -36.24 -5.73
N LYS A 664 30.40 -37.16 -5.25
CA LYS A 664 29.92 -38.32 -6.03
C LYS A 664 28.89 -37.86 -7.05
N GLU A 665 27.99 -36.98 -6.65
CA GLU A 665 26.92 -36.44 -7.48
C GLU A 665 27.43 -35.59 -8.65
N ILE A 666 28.38 -34.69 -8.37
CA ILE A 666 29.05 -33.91 -9.43
C ILE A 666 29.70 -34.85 -10.47
N LYS A 667 30.34 -35.94 -10.02
CA LYS A 667 30.93 -36.93 -10.93
C LYS A 667 29.90 -37.76 -11.69
N ALA A 668 28.73 -37.95 -11.10
CA ALA A 668 27.61 -38.64 -11.73
C ALA A 668 26.82 -37.73 -12.70
N GLY A 669 27.09 -36.42 -12.69
CA GLY A 669 26.35 -35.44 -13.48
C GLY A 669 24.93 -35.21 -12.94
N ALA A 670 24.78 -35.24 -11.62
CA ALA A 670 23.49 -34.96 -10.97
C ALA A 670 23.01 -33.53 -11.29
N THR A 671 21.69 -33.32 -11.27
CA THR A 671 21.10 -31.98 -11.38
C THR A 671 21.19 -31.24 -10.04
N LEU A 672 21.00 -29.92 -10.06
CA LEU A 672 21.01 -29.12 -8.83
C LEU A 672 19.95 -29.61 -7.82
N GLU A 673 18.76 -29.97 -8.29
CA GLU A 673 17.69 -30.51 -7.46
C GLU A 673 18.05 -31.86 -6.83
N GLN A 674 18.84 -32.68 -7.53
CA GLN A 674 19.34 -33.94 -6.97
C GLN A 674 20.37 -33.67 -5.87
N MET A 675 21.27 -32.71 -6.09
CA MET A 675 22.27 -32.29 -5.09
C MET A 675 21.64 -31.65 -3.84
N GLU A 676 20.45 -31.08 -3.94
CA GLU A 676 19.70 -30.54 -2.79
C GLU A 676 18.82 -31.58 -2.08
N TYR A 677 18.58 -32.74 -2.70
CA TYR A 677 17.70 -33.76 -2.12
C TYR A 677 18.43 -34.65 -1.12
N HIS A 678 19.01 -34.01 -0.10
CA HIS A 678 19.81 -34.62 0.96
C HIS A 678 19.57 -33.96 2.31
N TRP A 679 19.74 -34.74 3.39
CA TRP A 679 19.84 -34.19 4.75
C TRP A 679 21.29 -34.19 5.23
N ILE A 680 21.65 -33.15 5.97
CA ILE A 680 23.00 -33.01 6.55
C ILE A 680 23.31 -34.18 7.52
N ASN A 681 22.28 -34.68 8.23
CA ASN A 681 22.43 -35.84 9.09
C ASN A 681 22.42 -37.14 8.25
N PRO A 682 23.48 -37.98 8.31
CA PRO A 682 23.57 -39.18 7.47
C PRO A 682 22.47 -40.23 7.69
N ASP A 683 21.97 -40.36 8.93
CA ASP A 683 20.91 -41.33 9.25
C ASP A 683 19.54 -40.83 8.74
N ALA A 684 19.29 -39.52 8.86
CA ALA A 684 18.12 -38.88 8.27
C ALA A 684 18.18 -38.95 6.74
N ASP A 685 19.32 -38.64 6.12
CA ASP A 685 19.49 -38.74 4.67
C ASP A 685 19.30 -40.18 4.20
N GLN A 686 19.85 -41.17 4.91
CA GLN A 686 19.59 -42.56 4.59
C GLN A 686 18.08 -42.91 4.62
N THR A 687 17.33 -42.31 5.53
CA THR A 687 15.87 -42.47 5.64
C THR A 687 15.15 -41.82 4.45
N LEU A 688 15.57 -40.61 4.06
CA LEU A 688 15.11 -39.89 2.87
C LEU A 688 15.37 -40.69 1.59
N GLN A 689 16.60 -41.15 1.38
CA GLN A 689 17.00 -41.94 0.20
C GLN A 689 16.30 -43.30 0.12
N GLN A 690 15.79 -43.84 1.24
CA GLN A 690 14.98 -45.07 1.27
C GLN A 690 13.48 -44.82 1.02
N GLY A 691 13.05 -43.55 0.92
CA GLY A 691 11.64 -43.17 0.79
C GLY A 691 10.83 -43.45 2.07
N LEU A 692 11.49 -43.46 3.22
CA LEU A 692 10.87 -43.70 4.54
C LEU A 692 10.71 -42.41 5.35
N ASP A 693 11.17 -41.29 4.80
CA ASP A 693 11.09 -39.98 5.43
C ASP A 693 9.72 -39.36 5.21
N LYS A 694 9.15 -38.83 6.29
CA LYS A 694 7.82 -38.22 6.31
C LYS A 694 7.83 -36.80 5.76
N ASP A 695 8.98 -36.13 5.79
CA ASP A 695 9.16 -34.76 5.32
C ASP A 695 9.70 -34.72 3.87
N ALA A 696 9.83 -35.89 3.23
CA ALA A 696 10.31 -36.04 1.87
C ALA A 696 9.51 -35.20 0.86
N ASP A 697 8.19 -35.14 1.02
CA ASP A 697 7.30 -34.39 0.13
C ASP A 697 7.46 -32.87 0.32
N ASP A 698 7.78 -32.42 1.54
CA ASP A 698 7.92 -31.00 1.89
C ASP A 698 9.22 -30.47 1.30
N LYS A 699 10.31 -31.20 1.50
CA LYS A 699 11.61 -30.93 0.87
C LYS A 699 11.54 -30.90 -0.66
N GLN A 700 10.80 -31.82 -1.28
CA GLN A 700 10.63 -31.83 -2.74
C GLN A 700 9.88 -30.60 -3.24
N ARG A 701 8.92 -30.08 -2.47
CA ARG A 701 8.16 -28.86 -2.84
C ARG A 701 9.05 -27.61 -2.80
N ALA A 702 9.88 -27.47 -1.76
CA ALA A 702 10.88 -26.39 -1.72
C ALA A 702 11.86 -26.48 -2.90
N ILE A 703 12.42 -27.67 -3.16
CA ILE A 703 13.34 -27.92 -4.28
C ILE A 703 12.67 -27.65 -5.65
N ALA A 704 11.37 -27.90 -5.77
CA ALA A 704 10.63 -27.60 -7.00
C ALA A 704 10.66 -26.10 -7.35
N CYS A 705 10.94 -25.20 -6.42
CA CYS A 705 11.03 -23.77 -6.66
C CYS A 705 12.41 -23.30 -7.17
N ILE A 706 13.39 -24.20 -7.33
CA ILE A 706 14.77 -23.84 -7.73
C ILE A 706 14.93 -23.58 -9.23
N ARG A 707 14.37 -24.42 -10.12
CA ARG A 707 14.58 -24.30 -11.57
C ARG A 707 13.29 -24.38 -12.34
N VAL A 708 13.08 -23.50 -13.31
CA VAL A 708 11.91 -23.57 -14.20
C VAL A 708 11.93 -24.83 -15.06
N ASP A 709 10.78 -25.52 -15.16
CA ASP A 709 10.50 -26.45 -16.25
C ASP A 709 9.91 -25.68 -17.44
N GLU A 710 10.74 -25.38 -18.43
CA GLU A 710 10.38 -24.57 -19.61
C GLU A 710 9.12 -25.09 -20.32
N ALA A 711 8.96 -26.42 -20.41
CA ALA A 711 7.81 -27.01 -21.07
C ALA A 711 6.52 -26.82 -20.26
N GLY A 712 6.61 -26.99 -18.94
CA GLY A 712 5.51 -26.79 -18.01
C GLY A 712 5.10 -25.32 -17.91
N LEU A 713 6.07 -24.39 -17.83
CA LEU A 713 5.80 -22.96 -17.82
C LEU A 713 5.16 -22.49 -19.13
N ALA A 714 5.71 -22.90 -20.27
CA ALA A 714 5.11 -22.59 -21.57
C ALA A 714 3.68 -23.16 -21.71
N ALA A 715 3.40 -24.32 -21.11
CA ALA A 715 2.06 -24.88 -21.06
C ALA A 715 1.11 -24.05 -20.19
N PHE A 716 1.57 -23.55 -19.04
CA PHE A 716 0.82 -22.62 -18.18
C PHE A 716 0.47 -21.33 -18.93
N TYR A 717 1.47 -20.66 -19.52
CA TYR A 717 1.26 -19.44 -20.32
C TYR A 717 0.26 -19.66 -21.46
N LYS A 718 0.34 -20.80 -22.14
CA LYS A 718 -0.59 -21.16 -23.20
C LYS A 718 -2.01 -21.43 -22.69
N LEU A 719 -2.15 -21.99 -21.49
CA LEU A 719 -3.45 -22.33 -20.90
C LEU A 719 -4.15 -21.09 -20.36
N PHE A 720 -3.46 -20.25 -19.60
CA PHE A 720 -4.04 -19.13 -18.86
C PHE A 720 -3.87 -17.78 -19.55
N GLY A 721 -2.85 -17.60 -20.38
CA GLY A 721 -2.53 -16.31 -21.01
C GLY A 721 -2.41 -15.15 -20.00
N PRO A 722 -1.69 -15.34 -18.87
CA PRO A 722 -1.79 -14.46 -17.70
C PRO A 722 -1.36 -13.02 -17.99
N GLU A 723 -0.47 -12.79 -18.97
CA GLU A 723 0.00 -11.46 -19.38
C GLU A 723 -1.13 -10.51 -19.81
N ARG A 724 -2.26 -11.07 -20.26
CA ARG A 724 -3.44 -10.28 -20.64
C ARG A 724 -4.19 -9.69 -19.44
N TYR A 725 -3.85 -10.13 -18.23
CA TYR A 725 -4.62 -9.86 -17.03
C TYR A 725 -3.74 -9.40 -15.85
N GLY A 726 -2.65 -8.69 -16.14
CA GLY A 726 -1.77 -8.10 -15.13
C GLY A 726 -0.97 -9.14 -14.33
N TYR A 727 -0.10 -9.90 -15.02
CA TYR A 727 0.68 -10.97 -14.39
C TYR A 727 1.88 -10.45 -13.60
N GLU A 728 1.82 -10.62 -12.28
CA GLU A 728 2.95 -10.47 -11.37
C GLU A 728 3.60 -11.83 -11.11
N LYS A 729 4.92 -11.88 -11.30
CA LYS A 729 5.71 -13.12 -11.18
C LYS A 729 6.68 -13.03 -10.01
N ASN A 730 6.72 -14.10 -9.22
CA ASN A 730 7.77 -14.36 -8.23
C ASN A 730 7.86 -13.32 -7.08
N ALA A 731 6.79 -12.58 -6.75
CA ALA A 731 6.85 -11.47 -5.78
C ALA A 731 5.67 -11.42 -4.78
N PRO A 732 5.64 -12.27 -3.74
CA PRO A 732 6.34 -13.54 -3.65
C PRO A 732 5.70 -14.61 -4.54
N CYS A 733 4.46 -14.42 -4.99
CA CYS A 733 3.65 -15.40 -5.69
C CYS A 733 3.57 -15.14 -7.19
N CYS A 734 2.97 -16.06 -7.94
CA CYS A 734 2.57 -15.85 -9.33
C CYS A 734 1.08 -15.51 -9.34
N GLU A 735 0.72 -14.28 -9.67
CA GLU A 735 -0.65 -13.78 -9.52
C GLU A 735 -1.09 -12.90 -10.69
N PHE A 736 -2.38 -13.00 -11.03
CA PHE A 736 -3.01 -12.27 -12.11
C PHE A 736 -4.53 -12.29 -11.93
N GLN A 737 -5.22 -11.34 -12.55
CA GLN A 737 -6.67 -11.37 -12.63
C GLN A 737 -7.12 -12.48 -13.60
N TYR A 738 -8.19 -13.19 -13.31
CA TYR A 738 -8.68 -14.27 -14.19
C TYR A 738 -10.18 -14.15 -14.41
N PRO A 739 -10.66 -14.14 -15.67
CA PRO A 739 -12.09 -14.01 -15.96
C PRO A 739 -12.83 -15.32 -15.65
N VAL A 740 -13.69 -15.28 -14.63
CA VAL A 740 -14.67 -16.33 -14.31
C VAL A 740 -16.04 -15.83 -14.74
N LYS A 741 -16.48 -16.24 -15.94
CA LYS A 741 -17.63 -15.63 -16.64
C LYS A 741 -17.41 -14.12 -16.84
N GLU A 742 -18.26 -13.29 -16.24
CA GLU A 742 -18.25 -11.83 -16.36
C GLU A 742 -17.49 -11.15 -15.21
N HIS A 743 -16.94 -11.93 -14.26
CA HIS A 743 -16.27 -11.41 -13.06
C HIS A 743 -14.76 -11.65 -13.16
N LEU A 744 -13.98 -10.64 -12.78
CA LEU A 744 -12.54 -10.78 -12.58
C LEU A 744 -12.29 -11.31 -11.17
N VAL A 745 -11.49 -12.36 -11.10
CA VAL A 745 -11.14 -13.06 -9.86
C VAL A 745 -9.63 -13.12 -9.77
N GLU A 746 -9.05 -12.72 -8.64
CA GLU A 746 -7.62 -12.85 -8.40
C GLU A 746 -7.23 -14.33 -8.39
N LEU A 747 -6.30 -14.75 -9.24
CA LEU A 747 -5.76 -16.10 -9.24
C LEU A 747 -4.29 -16.06 -8.83
N SER A 748 -4.00 -16.48 -7.61
CA SER A 748 -2.66 -16.44 -7.02
C SER A 748 -2.15 -17.85 -6.72
N PHE A 749 -1.04 -18.23 -7.38
CA PHE A 749 -0.31 -19.45 -7.10
C PHE A 749 0.76 -19.14 -6.05
N ARG A 750 0.68 -19.79 -4.87
CA ARG A 750 1.54 -19.55 -3.68
C ARG A 750 2.95 -20.13 -3.85
N MET A 751 3.61 -19.77 -4.95
CA MET A 751 4.92 -20.23 -5.39
C MET A 751 5.45 -19.34 -6.54
N ASN A 752 6.76 -19.43 -6.82
CA ASN A 752 7.35 -18.85 -8.02
C ASN A 752 7.04 -19.66 -9.30
N GLU A 753 7.45 -19.13 -10.45
CA GLU A 753 7.31 -19.76 -11.76
C GLU A 753 7.97 -21.15 -11.82
N ALA A 754 9.05 -21.36 -11.07
CA ALA A 754 9.71 -22.65 -11.00
C ALA A 754 8.82 -23.72 -10.33
N GLY A 755 8.18 -23.41 -9.21
CA GLY A 755 7.18 -24.29 -8.59
C GLY A 755 5.96 -24.48 -9.49
N LEU A 756 5.41 -23.38 -10.01
CA LEU A 756 4.23 -23.37 -10.88
C LEU A 756 4.42 -24.23 -12.14
N SER A 757 5.59 -24.14 -12.76
CA SER A 757 5.92 -24.92 -13.97
C SER A 757 5.81 -26.43 -13.76
N LYS A 758 5.91 -26.93 -12.52
CA LYS A 758 5.84 -28.37 -12.17
C LYS A 758 4.48 -28.82 -11.65
N MET A 759 3.48 -27.94 -11.63
CA MET A 759 2.11 -28.28 -11.17
C MET A 759 1.43 -29.33 -12.06
N GLY A 760 1.88 -29.48 -13.30
CA GLY A 760 1.39 -30.48 -14.25
C GLY A 760 0.26 -29.95 -15.13
N THR A 761 0.44 -30.08 -16.44
CA THR A 761 -0.45 -29.48 -17.45
C THR A 761 -1.89 -30.00 -17.37
N ASP A 762 -2.10 -31.28 -17.06
CA ASP A 762 -3.44 -31.86 -16.97
C ASP A 762 -4.21 -31.31 -15.76
N TRP A 763 -3.53 -31.14 -14.63
CA TRP A 763 -4.13 -30.55 -13.43
C TRP A 763 -4.44 -29.06 -13.63
N LEU A 764 -3.51 -28.29 -14.21
CA LEU A 764 -3.74 -26.88 -14.56
C LEU A 764 -4.90 -26.70 -15.53
N ARG A 765 -5.06 -27.63 -16.50
CA ARG A 765 -6.21 -27.65 -17.40
C ARG A 765 -7.52 -27.91 -16.64
N GLN A 766 -7.51 -28.85 -15.71
CA GLN A 766 -8.68 -29.16 -14.88
C GLN A 766 -9.07 -27.96 -14.01
N LEU A 767 -8.10 -27.28 -13.38
CA LEU A 767 -8.34 -26.05 -12.62
C LEU A 767 -8.98 -24.99 -13.52
N LYS A 768 -8.44 -24.76 -14.72
CA LYS A 768 -9.02 -23.86 -15.70
C LYS A 768 -10.44 -24.26 -16.10
N GLU A 769 -10.72 -25.54 -16.31
CA GLU A 769 -12.06 -26.02 -16.63
C GLU A 769 -13.06 -25.72 -15.50
N TYR A 770 -12.66 -25.86 -14.24
CA TYR A 770 -13.50 -25.46 -13.10
C TYR A 770 -13.77 -23.96 -13.07
N LEU A 771 -12.74 -23.12 -13.26
CA LEU A 771 -12.89 -21.68 -13.32
C LEU A 771 -13.80 -21.27 -14.49
N ASP A 772 -13.54 -21.77 -15.69
CA ASP A 772 -14.30 -21.45 -16.91
C ASP A 772 -15.76 -21.93 -16.83
N SER A 773 -16.05 -22.98 -16.04
CA SER A 773 -17.41 -23.49 -15.83
C SER A 773 -18.32 -22.46 -15.18
N GLY A 774 -17.77 -21.60 -14.31
CA GLY A 774 -18.51 -20.66 -13.45
C GLY A 774 -19.18 -21.32 -12.24
N GLU A 775 -19.01 -22.63 -12.01
CA GLU A 775 -19.61 -23.32 -10.85
C GLU A 775 -19.11 -22.76 -9.51
N TRP A 776 -17.91 -22.19 -9.48
CA TRP A 776 -17.35 -21.56 -8.28
C TRP A 776 -17.67 -20.08 -8.14
N LEU A 777 -18.37 -19.46 -9.10
CA LEU A 777 -18.57 -18.02 -9.12
C LEU A 777 -19.38 -17.51 -7.92
N THR A 778 -20.38 -18.27 -7.47
CA THR A 778 -21.14 -17.92 -6.26
C THR A 778 -21.19 -19.09 -5.29
N HIS A 779 -21.28 -18.77 -4.01
CA HIS A 779 -21.53 -19.76 -2.96
C HIS A 779 -22.45 -19.19 -1.89
N THR A 780 -23.38 -20.00 -1.40
CA THR A 780 -24.26 -19.64 -0.28
C THR A 780 -23.87 -20.48 0.94
N PRO A 781 -23.17 -19.91 1.94
CA PRO A 781 -22.95 -20.58 3.21
C PRO A 781 -24.29 -20.80 3.95
N GLU A 782 -24.35 -21.81 4.81
CA GLU A 782 -25.58 -22.12 5.54
C GLU A 782 -25.92 -21.02 6.55
N GLY A 783 -27.06 -20.35 6.36
CA GLY A 783 -27.51 -19.27 7.25
C GLY A 783 -26.91 -17.89 6.96
N GLU A 784 -26.02 -17.76 5.97
CA GLU A 784 -25.42 -16.48 5.57
C GLU A 784 -25.82 -16.06 4.14
N PRO A 785 -25.65 -14.78 3.75
CA PRO A 785 -25.87 -14.32 2.39
C PRO A 785 -24.97 -15.04 1.37
N GLU A 786 -25.46 -15.17 0.13
CA GLU A 786 -24.67 -15.64 -1.01
C GLU A 786 -23.49 -14.69 -1.27
N GLY A 787 -22.28 -15.23 -1.39
CA GLY A 787 -21.10 -14.47 -1.79
C GLY A 787 -20.67 -14.76 -3.22
N THR A 788 -19.97 -13.79 -3.81
CA THR A 788 -19.37 -13.84 -5.15
C THR A 788 -17.87 -14.05 -5.04
N LEU A 789 -17.30 -14.96 -5.82
CA LEU A 789 -15.88 -15.28 -5.83
C LEU A 789 -15.05 -14.04 -6.20
N VAL A 790 -14.04 -13.73 -5.39
CA VAL A 790 -13.12 -12.59 -5.59
C VAL A 790 -11.66 -13.03 -5.69
N ALA A 791 -11.27 -14.15 -5.06
CA ALA A 791 -9.91 -14.68 -5.17
C ALA A 791 -9.84 -16.21 -5.11
N VAL A 792 -8.81 -16.78 -5.73
CA VAL A 792 -8.48 -18.20 -5.78
C VAL A 792 -7.00 -18.35 -5.48
N PHE A 793 -6.69 -18.96 -4.32
CA PHE A 793 -5.32 -19.27 -3.94
C PHE A 793 -4.99 -20.73 -4.21
N VAL A 794 -3.88 -20.99 -4.87
CA VAL A 794 -3.40 -22.34 -5.19
C VAL A 794 -2.10 -22.61 -4.45
N GLU A 795 -2.15 -23.56 -3.52
CA GLU A 795 -0.98 -24.02 -2.78
C GLU A 795 -0.13 -25.00 -3.61
N GLN A 796 1.14 -25.18 -3.24
CA GLN A 796 2.03 -26.18 -3.87
C GLN A 796 1.52 -27.62 -3.71
N THR A 797 0.73 -27.88 -2.66
CA THR A 797 0.03 -29.14 -2.44
C THR A 797 -1.19 -29.32 -3.36
N ARG A 798 -1.46 -28.35 -4.23
CA ARG A 798 -2.66 -28.24 -5.09
C ARG A 798 -3.96 -28.06 -4.32
N ARG A 799 -3.90 -27.74 -3.02
CA ARG A 799 -5.07 -27.25 -2.29
C ARG A 799 -5.47 -25.90 -2.87
N ILE A 800 -6.78 -25.71 -3.00
CA ILE A 800 -7.35 -24.51 -3.60
C ILE A 800 -8.18 -23.83 -2.53
N SER A 801 -7.99 -22.53 -2.35
CA SER A 801 -8.78 -21.73 -1.43
C SER A 801 -9.58 -20.71 -2.24
N LEU A 802 -10.90 -20.80 -2.15
CA LEU A 802 -11.84 -19.91 -2.85
C LEU A 802 -12.34 -18.85 -1.88
N VAL A 803 -12.07 -17.58 -2.16
CA VAL A 803 -12.53 -16.45 -1.34
C VAL A 803 -13.71 -15.78 -2.03
N TYR A 804 -14.80 -15.65 -1.28
CA TYR A 804 -16.05 -15.05 -1.69
C TYR A 804 -16.28 -13.76 -0.92
N GLN A 805 -16.91 -12.78 -1.55
CA GLN A 805 -17.40 -11.54 -0.94
C GLN A 805 -18.93 -11.54 -0.89
N GLN A 806 -19.50 -11.35 0.29
CA GLN A 806 -20.92 -11.24 0.57
C GLN A 806 -21.45 -9.80 0.39
N PRO A 807 -22.77 -9.59 0.28
CA PRO A 807 -23.38 -8.27 0.19
C PRO A 807 -23.20 -7.49 1.49
N GLY A 808 -22.54 -6.33 1.42
CA GLY A 808 -22.07 -5.58 2.58
C GLY A 808 -20.55 -5.56 2.56
N GLU A 809 -19.98 -4.41 2.26
CA GLU A 809 -18.52 -4.29 2.07
C GLU A 809 -17.83 -4.65 3.39
N GLU A 810 -16.74 -5.42 3.30
CA GLU A 810 -15.99 -6.07 4.39
C GLU A 810 -16.42 -7.50 4.81
N GLN A 811 -17.48 -8.10 4.25
CA GLN A 811 -17.82 -9.50 4.51
C GLN A 811 -17.34 -10.44 3.39
N TYR A 812 -16.27 -11.16 3.63
CA TYR A 812 -15.73 -12.29 2.90
C TYR A 812 -15.95 -13.63 3.61
N PHE A 813 -16.01 -14.72 2.86
CA PHE A 813 -15.79 -16.07 3.39
C PHE A 813 -14.92 -16.92 2.47
N GLN A 814 -14.22 -17.90 3.01
CA GLN A 814 -13.29 -18.75 2.30
C GLN A 814 -13.68 -20.22 2.40
N ILE A 815 -13.54 -20.95 1.29
CA ILE A 815 -13.75 -22.40 1.20
C ILE A 815 -12.46 -23.07 0.76
N PHE A 816 -12.11 -24.17 1.41
CA PHE A 816 -10.97 -24.98 1.02
C PHE A 816 -11.40 -26.21 0.21
N LEU A 817 -10.71 -26.41 -0.91
CA LEU A 817 -10.88 -27.57 -1.78
C LEU A 817 -9.60 -28.41 -1.83
N ASN A 818 -9.79 -29.71 -1.89
CA ASN A 818 -8.76 -30.69 -2.19
C ASN A 818 -8.32 -30.55 -3.66
N PRO A 819 -7.16 -31.13 -4.04
CA PRO A 819 -6.64 -31.08 -5.41
C PRO A 819 -7.57 -31.60 -6.50
N ASP A 820 -8.56 -32.42 -6.15
CA ASP A 820 -9.57 -32.97 -7.07
C ASP A 820 -10.86 -32.13 -7.14
N GLY A 821 -10.91 -30.98 -6.46
CA GLY A 821 -12.06 -30.09 -6.40
C GLY A 821 -13.10 -30.46 -5.33
N THR A 822 -12.87 -31.50 -4.52
CA THR A 822 -13.77 -31.85 -3.41
C THR A 822 -13.57 -30.92 -2.22
N LYS A 823 -14.63 -30.66 -1.43
CA LYS A 823 -14.53 -29.80 -0.23
C LYS A 823 -13.68 -30.49 0.86
N ALA A 824 -12.77 -29.74 1.47
CA ALA A 824 -11.78 -30.25 2.44
C ALA A 824 -12.14 -30.01 3.93
N ASP A 825 -13.35 -29.50 4.21
CA ASP A 825 -13.92 -29.04 5.50
C ASP A 825 -13.47 -27.65 5.99
N ALA A 826 -14.43 -26.95 6.62
CA ALA A 826 -14.47 -25.56 7.14
C ALA A 826 -14.68 -24.41 6.12
N ILE A 827 -15.69 -23.57 6.41
CA ILE A 827 -15.96 -22.26 5.79
C ILE A 827 -15.51 -21.20 6.80
N TRP A 828 -14.60 -20.31 6.43
CA TRP A 828 -14.18 -19.16 7.24
C TRP A 828 -14.98 -17.92 6.80
N SER A 829 -15.60 -17.11 7.66
CA SER A 829 -16.38 -15.90 7.29
C SER A 829 -15.96 -14.69 8.14
N SER A 830 -15.92 -13.50 7.54
CA SER A 830 -15.48 -12.23 8.16
C SER A 830 -16.64 -11.37 8.64
N ALA A 831 -17.89 -11.79 8.45
CA ALA A 831 -19.04 -11.25 9.21
C ALA A 831 -18.86 -11.43 10.73
N LYS A 832 -17.98 -12.35 11.15
CA LYS A 832 -17.44 -12.43 12.50
C LYS A 832 -16.11 -11.69 12.58
N ASN A 833 -16.16 -10.37 12.47
CA ASN A 833 -15.04 -9.50 12.76
C ASN A 833 -14.88 -9.43 14.29
N ASN A 834 -14.05 -10.30 14.86
CA ASN A 834 -13.44 -10.03 16.15
C ASN A 834 -11.93 -10.24 15.94
N GLN A 835 -11.12 -9.22 16.24
CA GLN A 835 -9.81 -9.55 16.81
C GLN A 835 -10.07 -10.60 17.90
N PRO A 836 -9.34 -11.72 17.92
CA PRO A 836 -9.65 -12.80 18.83
C PRO A 836 -9.83 -12.23 20.23
N GLU A 837 -10.96 -12.53 20.87
CA GLU A 837 -11.17 -12.11 22.25
C GLU A 837 -10.04 -12.73 23.07
N ILE A 838 -9.19 -11.86 23.63
CA ILE A 838 -8.03 -12.23 24.43
C ILE A 838 -8.20 -11.70 25.85
N TYR A 839 -7.64 -12.42 26.80
CA TYR A 839 -7.41 -11.86 28.12
C TYR A 839 -6.45 -10.68 28.02
N THR A 840 -6.64 -9.67 28.86
CA THR A 840 -5.57 -8.70 29.14
C THR A 840 -4.36 -9.41 29.77
N GLU A 841 -3.16 -8.84 29.68
CA GLU A 841 -1.96 -9.45 30.25
C GLU A 841 -2.11 -9.80 31.75
N GLU A 842 -2.80 -8.94 32.52
CA GLU A 842 -3.06 -9.16 33.94
C GLU A 842 -4.06 -10.30 34.18
N GLU A 843 -5.11 -10.41 33.36
CA GLU A 843 -6.07 -11.51 33.42
C GLU A 843 -5.43 -12.84 33.00
N MET A 844 -4.63 -12.83 31.93
CA MET A 844 -3.90 -14.00 31.43
C MET A 844 -2.95 -14.53 32.51
N SER A 845 -2.19 -13.63 33.15
CA SER A 845 -1.29 -14.00 34.26
C SER A 845 -2.05 -14.58 35.46
N ALA A 846 -3.23 -14.04 35.78
CA ALA A 846 -4.08 -14.57 36.85
C ALA A 846 -4.57 -16.00 36.53
N VAL A 847 -5.02 -16.24 35.29
CA VAL A 847 -5.47 -17.56 34.82
C VAL A 847 -4.31 -18.55 34.77
N GLU A 848 -3.16 -18.16 34.22
CA GLU A 848 -1.95 -18.98 34.14
C GLU A 848 -1.47 -19.40 35.54
N GLN A 849 -1.42 -18.47 36.48
CA GLN A 849 -1.02 -18.73 37.86
C GLN A 849 -2.05 -19.63 38.57
N HIS A 850 -3.35 -19.44 38.30
CA HIS A 850 -4.39 -20.32 38.80
C HIS A 850 -4.23 -21.75 38.28
N ILE A 851 -3.96 -21.93 36.99
CA ILE A 851 -3.69 -23.25 36.40
C ILE A 851 -2.46 -23.89 37.05
N LYS A 852 -1.35 -23.14 37.21
CA LYS A 852 -0.13 -23.62 37.88
C LYS A 852 -0.35 -24.05 39.32
N ASN A 853 -1.16 -23.30 40.07
CA ASN A 853 -1.44 -23.58 41.48
C ASN A 853 -2.43 -24.75 41.67
N THR A 854 -3.35 -24.90 40.72
CA THR A 854 -4.51 -25.77 40.85
C THR A 854 -4.30 -27.10 40.15
N PHE A 855 -3.90 -27.07 38.88
CA PHE A 855 -3.60 -28.26 38.10
C PHE A 855 -2.10 -28.58 38.13
N GLY A 856 -1.21 -27.61 38.27
CA GLY A 856 0.24 -27.86 38.39
C GLY A 856 1.04 -27.17 37.29
N ALA A 857 2.37 -27.17 37.45
CA ALA A 857 3.26 -26.48 36.54
C ALA A 857 3.29 -27.12 35.14
N PHE A 858 3.19 -26.29 34.11
CA PHE A 858 3.35 -26.67 32.71
C PHE A 858 4.44 -25.82 32.06
N LYS A 859 5.14 -26.41 31.09
CA LYS A 859 6.15 -25.74 30.26
C LYS A 859 5.80 -25.78 28.77
N ASN A 860 4.92 -26.70 28.40
CA ASN A 860 4.50 -26.90 27.02
C ASN A 860 3.08 -26.34 26.90
N VAL A 861 2.89 -25.47 25.92
CA VAL A 861 1.59 -24.91 25.54
C VAL A 861 1.43 -25.17 24.05
N PHE A 862 0.29 -25.73 23.65
CA PHE A 862 -0.06 -25.76 22.24
C PHE A 862 -0.71 -24.44 21.89
N HIS A 863 0.07 -23.58 21.23
CA HIS A 863 -0.41 -22.27 20.81
C HIS A 863 -1.34 -22.38 19.63
N GLU A 864 -2.43 -21.63 19.66
CA GLU A 864 -3.34 -21.56 18.54
C GLU A 864 -2.80 -20.61 17.47
N LEU A 865 -2.31 -21.20 16.37
CA LEU A 865 -1.66 -20.47 15.27
C LEU A 865 -2.59 -19.51 14.51
N VAL A 866 -3.89 -19.81 14.47
CA VAL A 866 -4.91 -18.98 13.82
C VAL A 866 -6.12 -18.91 14.74
N SER A 867 -6.45 -17.71 15.19
CA SER A 867 -7.52 -17.45 16.17
C SER A 867 -8.63 -16.62 15.52
N PRO A 868 -9.67 -17.28 14.98
CA PRO A 868 -10.74 -16.59 14.25
C PRO A 868 -11.77 -15.88 15.16
N ASP A 869 -11.77 -16.15 16.47
CA ASP A 869 -12.83 -15.74 17.40
C ASP A 869 -12.31 -15.49 18.84
N ILE A 870 -11.65 -16.48 19.43
CA ILE A 870 -10.93 -16.47 20.71
C ILE A 870 -9.55 -17.08 20.47
N HIS A 871 -8.54 -16.63 21.21
CA HIS A 871 -7.23 -17.27 21.21
C HIS A 871 -7.19 -18.35 22.29
N VAL A 872 -7.30 -19.62 21.91
CA VAL A 872 -7.38 -20.74 22.86
C VAL A 872 -6.12 -21.57 22.81
N ASP A 873 -5.23 -21.27 23.75
CA ASP A 873 -4.06 -22.08 24.01
C ASP A 873 -4.42 -23.32 24.83
N ILE A 874 -3.67 -24.40 24.64
CA ILE A 874 -3.81 -25.61 25.45
C ILE A 874 -2.57 -25.81 26.31
N CYS A 875 -2.70 -25.51 27.60
CA CYS A 875 -1.68 -25.76 28.61
C CYS A 875 -1.54 -27.27 28.86
N VAL A 876 -0.35 -27.81 28.64
CA VAL A 876 -0.05 -29.24 28.80
C VAL A 876 0.61 -29.46 30.16
N VAL A 877 -0.19 -29.86 31.16
CA VAL A 877 0.33 -30.18 32.49
C VAL A 877 0.75 -31.66 32.54
N PRO A 878 2.05 -31.96 32.72
CA PRO A 878 2.54 -33.34 32.68
C PRO A 878 2.15 -34.14 33.93
N PRO A 879 2.22 -35.48 33.87
CA PRO A 879 2.12 -36.34 35.04
C PRO A 879 3.13 -35.96 36.12
N SER A 880 2.75 -36.10 37.38
CA SER A 880 3.60 -35.80 38.55
C SER A 880 3.49 -36.87 39.63
N GLU A 881 4.34 -36.81 40.64
CA GLU A 881 4.26 -37.72 41.79
C GLU A 881 2.92 -37.55 42.52
N GLY A 882 2.02 -38.54 42.40
CA GLY A 882 0.64 -38.48 42.90
C GLY A 882 -0.44 -38.24 41.84
N ARG A 883 -0.06 -37.91 40.60
CA ARG A 883 -0.96 -37.70 39.46
C ARG A 883 -0.39 -38.32 38.19
N ASP A 884 -0.77 -39.58 37.92
CA ASP A 884 -0.25 -40.37 36.81
C ASP A 884 -1.06 -40.19 35.51
N TYR A 885 -1.27 -38.94 35.11
CA TYR A 885 -2.00 -38.56 33.89
C TYR A 885 -1.64 -37.12 33.48
N TYR A 886 -1.79 -36.79 32.19
CA TYR A 886 -1.69 -35.43 31.66
C TYR A 886 -2.99 -34.67 31.91
N THR A 887 -2.92 -33.40 32.24
CA THR A 887 -4.08 -32.50 32.19
C THR A 887 -3.86 -31.49 31.07
N LEU A 888 -4.74 -31.50 30.07
CA LEU A 888 -4.81 -30.44 29.08
C LEU A 888 -5.85 -29.42 29.56
N VAL A 889 -5.47 -28.16 29.65
CA VAL A 889 -6.34 -27.07 30.13
C VAL A 889 -6.37 -25.98 29.08
N THR A 890 -7.56 -25.52 28.68
CA THR A 890 -7.68 -24.35 27.83
C THR A 890 -7.22 -23.11 28.59
N MET A 891 -6.60 -22.17 27.87
CA MET A 891 -6.23 -20.86 28.37
C MET A 891 -6.57 -19.84 27.29
N GLY A 892 -7.60 -19.04 27.55
CA GLY A 892 -8.12 -18.03 26.63
C GLY A 892 -9.58 -18.26 26.20
N MET A 893 -10.20 -19.40 26.54
CA MET A 893 -11.64 -19.59 26.33
C MET A 893 -12.45 -18.57 27.12
N GLY A 894 -12.06 -18.31 28.37
CA GLY A 894 -12.81 -17.41 29.24
C GLY A 894 -12.56 -15.92 28.97
N ALA A 895 -11.79 -15.59 27.93
CA ALA A 895 -11.73 -14.23 27.40
C ALA A 895 -13.13 -13.81 26.92
N HIS A 896 -13.83 -14.74 26.24
CA HIS A 896 -15.19 -14.56 25.80
C HIS A 896 -16.20 -14.67 26.94
N ARG A 897 -17.13 -13.70 26.98
CA ARG A 897 -18.27 -13.68 27.90
C ARG A 897 -19.47 -14.39 27.28
N MET A 898 -19.78 -15.57 27.79
CA MET A 898 -20.89 -16.43 27.35
C MET A 898 -22.26 -15.82 27.66
N ASN A 899 -23.27 -16.15 26.83
CA ASN A 899 -24.63 -15.66 26.97
C ASN A 899 -25.42 -16.47 28.01
N VAL A 900 -25.33 -16.06 29.29
CA VAL A 900 -26.00 -16.71 30.43
C VAL A 900 -27.38 -16.07 30.70
N PRO A 901 -28.47 -16.86 30.86
CA PRO A 901 -29.79 -16.34 31.22
C PRO A 901 -29.78 -15.47 32.49
N GLU A 902 -30.53 -14.36 32.49
CA GLU A 902 -30.56 -13.40 33.60
C GLU A 902 -30.90 -14.03 34.96
N GLU A 903 -31.71 -15.11 34.98
CA GLU A 903 -32.07 -15.83 36.20
C GLU A 903 -30.88 -16.56 36.86
N LEU A 904 -29.78 -16.73 36.12
CA LEU A 904 -28.56 -17.40 36.57
C LEU A 904 -27.38 -16.44 36.82
N ALA A 905 -27.59 -15.12 36.64
CA ALA A 905 -26.55 -14.11 36.84
C ALA A 905 -25.97 -14.09 38.27
N GLU A 906 -26.71 -14.59 39.28
CA GLU A 906 -26.20 -14.70 40.66
C GLU A 906 -25.06 -15.73 40.82
N TYR A 907 -24.92 -16.66 39.86
CA TYR A 907 -23.92 -17.75 39.88
C TYR A 907 -22.63 -17.42 39.14
N LYS A 908 -22.52 -16.24 38.50
CA LYS A 908 -21.32 -15.76 37.78
C LYS A 908 -20.74 -16.76 36.77
N LEU A 909 -21.59 -17.26 35.86
CA LEU A 909 -21.25 -18.33 34.92
C LEU A 909 -20.80 -17.80 33.55
N GLU A 910 -20.50 -16.51 33.44
CA GLU A 910 -20.28 -15.84 32.15
C GLU A 910 -18.93 -16.21 31.51
N ARG A 911 -17.98 -16.78 32.26
CA ARG A 911 -16.64 -17.14 31.75
C ARG A 911 -16.25 -18.53 32.21
N ALA A 912 -15.61 -19.29 31.33
CA ALA A 912 -15.18 -20.65 31.63
C ALA A 912 -13.89 -21.08 30.92
N GLU A 913 -13.19 -22.03 31.52
CA GLU A 913 -12.09 -22.79 30.95
C GLU A 913 -12.38 -24.30 31.08
N LEU A 914 -11.80 -25.11 30.21
CA LEU A 914 -12.03 -26.54 30.10
C LEU A 914 -10.76 -27.32 30.39
N ALA A 915 -10.91 -28.47 31.05
CA ALA A 915 -9.83 -29.41 31.30
C ALA A 915 -10.21 -30.82 30.82
N ILE A 916 -9.26 -31.55 30.23
CA ILE A 916 -9.38 -32.97 29.93
C ILE A 916 -8.14 -33.73 30.44
N ALA A 917 -8.37 -34.88 31.07
CA ALA A 917 -7.30 -35.70 31.63
C ALA A 917 -6.97 -36.86 30.68
N LEU A 918 -5.72 -37.00 30.26
CA LEU A 918 -5.25 -38.03 29.33
C LEU A 918 -4.27 -38.97 30.03
N PRO A 919 -4.25 -40.27 29.69
CA PRO A 919 -3.35 -41.22 30.33
C PRO A 919 -1.88 -40.87 30.02
N PRO A 920 -0.91 -41.31 30.86
CA PRO A 920 0.48 -40.88 30.78
C PRO A 920 1.21 -41.41 29.55
N ASP A 921 0.63 -42.37 28.84
CA ASP A 921 1.11 -42.93 27.57
C ASP A 921 0.45 -42.27 26.34
N TRP A 922 -0.37 -41.23 26.52
CA TRP A 922 -0.94 -40.47 25.41
C TRP A 922 0.15 -39.73 24.66
N LYS A 923 0.18 -39.88 23.33
CA LYS A 923 1.19 -39.24 22.50
C LYS A 923 0.79 -37.79 22.19
N LEU A 924 1.62 -36.87 22.63
CA LEU A 924 1.44 -35.42 22.50
C LEU A 924 2.58 -34.75 21.72
N ASP A 925 3.45 -35.55 21.09
CA ASP A 925 4.41 -35.10 20.09
C ASP A 925 3.71 -34.74 18.77
N GLU A 926 4.27 -33.76 18.07
CA GLU A 926 3.73 -33.19 16.83
C GLU A 926 3.38 -34.24 15.77
N GLU A 927 4.26 -35.22 15.58
CA GLU A 927 4.07 -36.32 14.64
C GLU A 927 2.86 -37.19 14.94
N SER A 928 2.66 -37.52 16.21
CA SER A 928 1.50 -38.34 16.62
C SER A 928 0.20 -37.54 16.55
N LEU A 929 0.25 -36.22 16.76
CA LEU A 929 -0.93 -35.35 16.67
C LEU A 929 -1.44 -35.14 15.24
N LYS A 930 -0.69 -35.56 14.19
CA LYS A 930 -1.21 -35.64 12.81
C LYS A 930 -2.29 -36.73 12.66
N GLU A 931 -2.38 -37.68 13.58
CA GLU A 931 -3.38 -38.75 13.56
C GLU A 931 -4.56 -38.44 14.51
N GLU A 932 -5.79 -38.52 14.00
CA GLU A 932 -7.01 -38.20 14.75
C GLU A 932 -7.15 -39.02 16.06
N GLN A 933 -6.57 -40.22 16.12
CA GLN A 933 -6.59 -41.06 17.32
C GLN A 933 -5.90 -40.42 18.55
N TRP A 934 -4.91 -39.54 18.33
CA TRP A 934 -4.19 -38.81 19.38
C TRP A 934 -4.69 -37.37 19.51
N TYR A 935 -5.13 -36.77 18.40
CA TYR A 935 -5.55 -35.36 18.35
C TYR A 935 -6.97 -35.09 18.88
N TRP A 936 -7.90 -36.05 18.77
CA TRP A 936 -9.31 -35.79 19.06
C TRP A 936 -9.62 -35.16 20.43
N PRO A 937 -8.87 -35.37 21.53
CA PRO A 937 -9.13 -34.67 22.79
C PRO A 937 -8.83 -33.16 22.71
N ILE A 938 -7.80 -32.77 21.94
CA ILE A 938 -7.46 -31.36 21.67
C ILE A 938 -8.55 -30.77 20.76
N GLY A 939 -8.94 -31.49 19.71
CA GLY A 939 -10.05 -31.09 18.84
C GLY A 939 -11.36 -30.91 19.63
N LEU A 940 -11.66 -31.79 20.58
CA LEU A 940 -12.83 -31.70 21.47
C LEU A 940 -12.78 -30.44 22.35
N LEU A 941 -11.64 -30.12 22.96
CA LEU A 941 -11.49 -28.89 23.75
C LEU A 941 -11.71 -27.64 22.88
N LYS A 942 -11.12 -27.59 21.68
CA LYS A 942 -11.28 -26.46 20.76
C LYS A 942 -12.71 -26.28 20.29
N VAL A 943 -13.43 -27.37 19.99
CA VAL A 943 -14.85 -27.33 19.61
C VAL A 943 -15.70 -26.81 20.77
N LEU A 944 -15.48 -27.32 21.98
CA LEU A 944 -16.24 -26.89 23.15
C LEU A 944 -15.95 -25.42 23.53
N ALA A 945 -14.70 -24.95 23.39
CA ALA A 945 -14.33 -23.58 23.67
C ALA A 945 -15.06 -22.57 22.77
N ARG A 946 -15.36 -22.95 21.53
CA ARG A 946 -16.04 -22.11 20.54
C ARG A 946 -17.55 -22.27 20.50
N LEU A 947 -18.09 -23.30 21.14
CA LEU A 947 -19.53 -23.55 21.15
C LEU A 947 -20.36 -22.37 21.69
N PRO A 948 -19.95 -21.68 22.79
CA PRO A 948 -20.65 -20.49 23.27
C PRO A 948 -20.76 -19.38 22.21
N ILE A 949 -19.72 -19.21 21.39
CA ILE A 949 -19.63 -18.20 20.34
C ILE A 949 -20.44 -18.62 19.12
N ALA A 950 -20.32 -19.88 18.70
CA ALA A 950 -20.97 -20.41 17.51
C ALA A 950 -22.49 -20.43 17.64
N GLU A 951 -23.01 -20.75 18.82
CA GLU A 951 -24.43 -20.96 19.08
C GLU A 951 -25.06 -19.86 19.96
N ASP A 952 -24.32 -18.78 20.24
CA ASP A 952 -24.71 -17.70 21.17
C ASP A 952 -25.28 -18.26 22.49
N THR A 953 -24.47 -19.08 23.16
CA THR A 953 -24.90 -19.89 24.30
C THR A 953 -23.88 -19.85 25.45
N TRP A 954 -24.08 -20.70 26.47
CA TRP A 954 -23.17 -20.84 27.60
C TRP A 954 -22.94 -22.30 27.99
N LEU A 955 -21.77 -22.55 28.58
CA LEU A 955 -21.37 -23.85 29.08
C LEU A 955 -21.32 -23.87 30.61
N GLY A 956 -21.89 -24.92 31.20
CA GLY A 956 -21.95 -25.09 32.64
C GLY A 956 -22.01 -26.56 33.05
N PHE A 957 -21.97 -26.79 34.36
CA PHE A 957 -22.08 -28.13 34.93
C PHE A 957 -23.32 -28.87 34.40
N GLY A 958 -23.13 -30.11 33.95
CA GLY A 958 -24.19 -30.96 33.43
C GLY A 958 -24.56 -30.69 31.97
N HIS A 959 -23.94 -29.71 31.29
CA HIS A 959 -24.10 -29.54 29.84
C HIS A 959 -23.43 -30.68 29.08
N THR A 960 -24.00 -31.03 27.93
CA THR A 960 -23.54 -32.14 27.09
C THR A 960 -23.41 -31.70 25.64
N MET A 961 -22.34 -32.13 24.98
CA MET A 961 -22.13 -31.96 23.55
C MET A 961 -22.19 -33.32 22.86
N ASP A 962 -22.77 -33.36 21.67
CA ASP A 962 -22.97 -34.57 20.89
C ASP A 962 -22.43 -34.42 19.47
N LYS A 963 -21.34 -35.13 19.14
CA LYS A 963 -20.69 -35.11 17.82
C LYS A 963 -21.43 -35.96 16.78
N GLN A 964 -22.43 -36.77 17.18
CA GLN A 964 -23.14 -37.75 16.34
C GLN A 964 -22.30 -38.93 15.82
N SER A 965 -21.01 -38.72 15.56
CA SER A 965 -20.03 -39.70 15.13
C SER A 965 -18.95 -39.92 16.20
N PRO A 966 -18.25 -41.08 16.19
CA PRO A 966 -17.13 -41.30 17.10
C PRO A 966 -16.01 -40.25 16.95
N PHE A 967 -15.30 -39.96 18.03
CA PHE A 967 -14.21 -38.98 18.01
C PHE A 967 -13.04 -39.42 17.12
N ALA A 968 -12.71 -40.70 17.09
CA ALA A 968 -11.70 -41.30 16.22
C ALA A 968 -12.07 -42.77 15.93
N GLU A 969 -11.45 -43.40 14.92
CA GLU A 969 -11.74 -44.79 14.51
C GLU A 969 -11.55 -45.81 15.65
N GLY A 970 -10.59 -45.56 16.55
CA GLY A 970 -10.26 -46.43 17.68
C GLY A 970 -11.18 -46.31 18.91
N THR A 971 -12.23 -45.49 18.87
CA THR A 971 -13.17 -45.28 19.98
C THR A 971 -14.62 -45.26 19.50
N LYS A 972 -15.58 -45.51 20.40
CA LYS A 972 -17.00 -45.24 20.14
C LYS A 972 -17.55 -44.04 20.94
N LEU A 973 -16.69 -43.37 21.70
CA LEU A 973 -17.03 -42.13 22.39
C LEU A 973 -17.39 -41.08 21.33
N CYS A 974 -18.54 -40.43 21.48
CA CYS A 974 -19.11 -39.56 20.44
C CYS A 974 -19.74 -38.28 21.00
N GLY A 975 -19.52 -37.98 22.28
CA GLY A 975 -19.95 -36.73 22.89
C GLY A 975 -19.24 -36.50 24.21
N ALA A 976 -19.62 -35.46 24.94
CA ALA A 976 -18.99 -35.07 26.18
C ALA A 976 -19.99 -34.53 27.20
N LEU A 977 -19.65 -34.65 28.48
CA LEU A 977 -20.34 -34.06 29.63
C LEU A 977 -19.38 -33.13 30.38
N LEU A 978 -19.87 -31.96 30.78
CA LEU A 978 -19.12 -31.03 31.63
C LEU A 978 -19.45 -31.26 33.11
N VAL A 979 -18.40 -31.42 33.92
CA VAL A 979 -18.51 -31.60 35.38
C VAL A 979 -17.48 -30.75 36.12
N GLY A 980 -17.58 -30.68 37.45
CA GLY A 980 -16.54 -30.06 38.28
C GLY A 980 -15.18 -30.78 38.15
N PRO A 981 -14.04 -30.08 38.17
CA PRO A 981 -12.70 -30.66 38.11
C PRO A 981 -12.41 -31.74 39.17
N GLN A 982 -12.45 -33.01 38.76
CA GLN A 982 -12.57 -34.17 39.65
C GLN A 982 -11.40 -34.37 40.64
N ASP A 983 -10.18 -33.93 40.29
CA ASP A 983 -9.00 -34.10 41.14
C ASP A 983 -8.81 -32.96 42.18
N ILE A 984 -9.59 -31.88 42.06
CA ILE A 984 -9.41 -30.64 42.84
C ILE A 984 -10.72 -30.11 43.47
N VAL A 985 -11.85 -30.82 43.32
CA VAL A 985 -13.17 -30.43 43.86
C VAL A 985 -13.11 -30.06 45.35
N TRP A 986 -12.17 -30.65 46.11
CA TRP A 986 -12.04 -30.44 47.56
C TRP A 986 -11.08 -29.31 47.95
N THR A 987 -10.41 -28.64 46.99
CA THR A 987 -9.42 -27.57 47.23
C THR A 987 -9.88 -26.18 46.80
N GLY A 988 -11.07 -26.05 46.19
CA GLY A 988 -11.64 -24.76 45.78
C GLY A 988 -11.04 -24.18 44.50
N GLY A 989 -10.37 -25.00 43.67
CA GLY A 989 -9.76 -24.58 42.41
C GLY A 989 -10.71 -24.47 41.21
N GLU A 990 -12.01 -24.62 41.43
CA GLU A 990 -13.04 -24.60 40.37
C GLU A 990 -13.28 -23.20 39.79
N VAL A 991 -12.81 -22.15 40.47
CA VAL A 991 -13.01 -20.75 40.09
C VAL A 991 -11.71 -19.96 40.21
N CYS A 992 -11.34 -19.24 39.15
CA CYS A 992 -10.29 -18.23 39.16
C CYS A 992 -10.93 -16.83 39.27
N THR A 993 -10.46 -16.00 40.20
CA THR A 993 -10.89 -14.60 40.31
C THR A 993 -9.94 -13.71 39.53
N LEU A 994 -10.46 -12.97 38.55
CA LEU A 994 -9.70 -12.04 37.73
C LEU A 994 -9.42 -10.72 38.49
N PRO A 995 -8.43 -9.91 38.05
CA PRO A 995 -8.15 -8.60 38.65
C PRO A 995 -9.35 -7.65 38.71
N SER A 996 -10.28 -7.77 37.75
CA SER A 996 -11.54 -7.02 37.71
C SER A 996 -12.56 -7.43 38.79
N GLY A 997 -12.36 -8.57 39.45
CA GLY A 997 -13.30 -9.18 40.41
C GLY A 997 -14.32 -10.13 39.78
N GLU A 998 -14.24 -10.34 38.46
CA GLU A 998 -15.00 -11.37 37.74
C GLU A 998 -14.43 -12.78 37.97
N GLU A 999 -15.22 -13.81 37.63
CA GLU A 999 -14.90 -15.21 37.91
C GLU A 999 -14.85 -16.03 36.62
N VAL A 1000 -13.82 -16.87 36.49
CA VAL A 1000 -13.63 -17.84 35.40
C VAL A 1000 -13.81 -19.25 35.98
N ASN A 1001 -14.82 -19.98 35.50
CA ASN A 1001 -15.19 -21.31 35.99
C ASN A 1001 -14.44 -22.41 35.23
N PHE A 1002 -13.83 -23.36 35.94
CA PHE A 1002 -13.13 -24.49 35.31
C PHE A 1002 -14.03 -25.72 35.27
N TYR A 1003 -14.19 -26.35 34.10
CA TYR A 1003 -14.96 -27.58 33.93
C TYR A 1003 -14.12 -28.73 33.38
N GLN A 1004 -14.30 -29.92 33.95
CA GLN A 1004 -13.75 -31.16 33.44
C GLN A 1004 -14.63 -31.72 32.33
N VAL A 1005 -14.03 -32.00 31.18
CA VAL A 1005 -14.66 -32.66 30.05
C VAL A 1005 -14.57 -34.17 30.23
N ILE A 1006 -15.73 -34.85 30.22
CA ILE A 1006 -15.85 -36.31 30.30
C ILE A 1006 -16.45 -36.85 29.00
N PRO A 1007 -15.68 -37.57 28.16
CA PRO A 1007 -16.20 -38.17 26.94
C PRO A 1007 -17.24 -39.26 27.22
N LEU A 1008 -18.33 -39.26 26.46
CA LEU A 1008 -19.49 -40.14 26.59
C LEU A 1008 -19.76 -40.98 25.34
N TYR A 1009 -20.39 -42.14 25.56
CA TYR A 1009 -21.06 -42.91 24.51
C TYR A 1009 -22.45 -42.35 24.20
N ARG A 1010 -22.96 -42.67 23.01
CA ARG A 1010 -24.32 -42.33 22.56
C ARG A 1010 -25.38 -42.62 23.62
N ASN A 1011 -25.43 -43.85 24.12
CA ASN A 1011 -26.42 -44.28 25.09
C ASN A 1011 -26.34 -43.49 26.39
N GLU A 1012 -25.13 -43.08 26.80
CA GLU A 1012 -24.91 -42.33 28.03
C GLU A 1012 -25.44 -40.90 27.91
N ILE A 1013 -25.28 -40.28 26.73
CA ILE A 1013 -25.89 -38.98 26.41
C ILE A 1013 -27.40 -39.10 26.44
N GLU A 1014 -27.97 -40.10 25.77
CA GLU A 1014 -29.42 -40.36 25.75
C GLU A 1014 -29.99 -40.56 27.16
N TYR A 1015 -29.31 -41.35 27.99
CA TYR A 1015 -29.72 -41.57 29.37
C TYR A 1015 -29.69 -40.29 30.21
N LYS A 1016 -28.66 -39.45 30.05
CA LYS A 1016 -28.59 -38.14 30.71
C LYS A 1016 -29.73 -37.23 30.26
N LEU A 1017 -30.07 -37.22 28.97
CA LEU A 1017 -31.19 -36.44 28.45
C LEU A 1017 -32.54 -36.92 29.04
N GLU A 1018 -32.67 -38.22 29.32
CA GLU A 1018 -33.87 -38.79 29.96
C GLU A 1018 -33.93 -38.60 31.48
N HIS A 1019 -32.79 -38.61 32.19
CA HIS A 1019 -32.74 -38.78 33.65
C HIS A 1019 -31.95 -37.72 34.43
N ASP A 1020 -31.32 -36.75 33.76
CA ASP A 1020 -30.40 -35.71 34.30
C ASP A 1020 -28.92 -36.11 34.50
N ALA A 1021 -28.08 -35.10 34.72
CA ALA A 1021 -26.63 -35.25 34.86
C ALA A 1021 -26.22 -35.98 36.15
N ASP A 1022 -26.91 -35.74 37.27
CA ASP A 1022 -26.64 -36.39 38.55
C ASP A 1022 -26.97 -37.89 38.48
N ALA A 1023 -28.03 -38.26 37.77
CA ALA A 1023 -28.40 -39.64 37.53
C ALA A 1023 -27.35 -40.38 36.69
N LEU A 1024 -26.81 -39.74 35.65
CA LEU A 1024 -25.71 -40.31 34.86
C LEU A 1024 -24.43 -40.42 35.71
N LEU A 1025 -24.06 -39.39 36.46
CA LEU A 1025 -22.85 -39.41 37.29
C LEU A 1025 -22.89 -40.50 38.36
N LYS A 1026 -24.07 -40.80 38.93
CA LYS A 1026 -24.26 -41.96 39.82
C LYS A 1026 -24.01 -43.29 39.12
N LYS A 1027 -24.34 -43.42 37.84
CA LYS A 1027 -24.03 -44.62 37.02
C LYS A 1027 -22.55 -44.71 36.66
N MET A 1028 -21.90 -43.56 36.49
CA MET A 1028 -20.46 -43.45 36.23
C MET A 1028 -19.61 -43.53 37.51
N ALA A 1029 -20.20 -43.73 38.69
CA ALA A 1029 -19.50 -43.88 39.97
C ALA A 1029 -18.58 -45.11 39.95
N GLY A 1030 -17.32 -44.91 39.53
CA GLY A 1030 -16.32 -45.97 39.32
C GLY A 1030 -15.59 -45.88 37.98
N ILE A 1031 -16.02 -45.01 37.06
CA ILE A 1031 -15.28 -44.67 35.86
C ILE A 1031 -14.27 -43.56 36.19
N SER A 1032 -13.03 -43.75 35.74
CA SER A 1032 -11.99 -42.71 35.83
C SER A 1032 -12.37 -41.52 34.95
N PHE A 1033 -12.13 -40.30 35.44
CA PHE A 1033 -12.23 -39.09 34.62
C PHE A 1033 -11.09 -38.97 33.60
N VAL A 1034 -10.01 -39.75 33.78
CA VAL A 1034 -8.94 -39.90 32.78
C VAL A 1034 -9.48 -40.65 31.57
N VAL A 1035 -9.29 -40.07 30.39
CA VAL A 1035 -9.79 -40.58 29.12
C VAL A 1035 -9.30 -42.00 28.88
N ASN A 1036 -10.24 -42.90 28.63
CA ASN A 1036 -9.97 -44.25 28.15
C ASN A 1036 -10.85 -44.52 26.91
N PRO A 1037 -10.26 -44.52 25.69
CA PRO A 1037 -10.98 -44.73 24.43
C PRO A 1037 -11.74 -46.06 24.35
N THR A 1038 -11.38 -47.02 25.19
CA THR A 1038 -11.92 -48.39 25.18
C THR A 1038 -12.70 -48.74 26.46
N ARG A 1039 -13.03 -47.76 27.30
CA ARG A 1039 -13.82 -48.01 28.53
C ARG A 1039 -15.16 -48.65 28.19
N ARG A 1040 -15.74 -49.44 29.10
CA ARG A 1040 -17.09 -49.96 28.87
C ARG A 1040 -18.13 -48.84 28.97
N ASP A 1041 -19.16 -48.94 28.16
CA ASP A 1041 -20.39 -48.15 28.28
C ASP A 1041 -21.11 -48.55 29.57
N VAL A 1042 -21.45 -47.60 30.45
CA VAL A 1042 -22.10 -47.88 31.74
C VAL A 1042 -23.54 -48.38 31.60
N LEU A 1043 -24.09 -48.30 30.39
CA LEU A 1043 -25.45 -48.71 30.05
C LEU A 1043 -25.48 -49.95 29.16
N ALA A 1044 -24.33 -50.48 28.75
CA ALA A 1044 -24.27 -51.75 28.04
C ALA A 1044 -24.70 -52.88 28.99
N GLU A 1045 -25.87 -53.48 28.74
CA GLU A 1045 -26.37 -54.61 29.51
C GLU A 1045 -25.35 -55.77 29.51
N ASP A 1046 -25.09 -56.31 30.71
CA ASP A 1046 -24.37 -57.57 30.93
C ASP A 1046 -25.00 -58.71 30.12
N THR A 1047 -24.53 -58.89 28.89
CA THR A 1047 -24.72 -60.15 28.16
C THR A 1047 -23.53 -61.05 28.48
N LEU A 1048 -23.57 -61.69 29.67
CA LEU A 1048 -23.28 -63.12 29.90
C LEU A 1048 -23.31 -63.48 31.41
N CYS A 1049 -24.43 -64.11 31.81
CA CYS A 1049 -24.62 -65.07 32.90
C CYS A 1049 -24.24 -64.67 34.35
N ASN A 1050 -25.26 -64.27 35.14
CA ASN A 1050 -26.01 -65.19 36.02
C ASN A 1050 -27.31 -64.58 36.53
#